data_AF-A0A935D5F3-F1
#
_entry.id   AF-A0A935D5F3-F1
#
_cell.length_a   1.000
_cell.length_b   1.000
_cell.length_c   1.000
_cell.angle_alpha   90.00
_cell.angle_beta   90.00
_cell.angle_gamma   90.00
#
_symmetry.space_group_name_H-M   'P 1'
#
loop_
_entity.id
_entity.type
_entity.pdbx_description
1 polymer ?
#
loop_
_entity_poly.entity_id
_entity_poly.type
_entity_poly.pdbx_seq_one_letter_code
_entity_poly.pdbx_strand_id
1 'polypeptide(L)'
;MRASAHRRAGLRVAGPLLAAVVASGTAGACGDTAPGGGDGGAAEGGAVTDATVTPPGSDAADAADATVADAKPDTSDGAVGPTRAPFGLDARPANPTCRLPTRPAAPTRSLRLTRVFASAGLVEPLAMAQIPGDRTRFFFLERGGRLVSVAGPGATSKTVVATFPDTDTEGEGGALGLAFHPRFAQNGFAYVSYTRAGVLGMESLIVRLRSTDNGVTFGPPTIVLGPFEQPASNHNGGDLHFGPDGLLYASFGDGGGQNDPLGNGQRKDTFFSKLLRIDVDTPSPPNAYSIPDGNPWKAGGGEPATFAYGFRNPYRFSIDSVTGDVWVGDVGEDTWEELNKVVAGGNYGWSRREGPECFPPGATCSTAGLEDPIVSLPHADAFAVAIVGGPVYRGAKMPGRVGQVLFADVLSKLFSLRTDPATGVASWTQEVPDFPLEPVVAIVEDDAKEVYLLAYTNEVYAIDEEPGPPATTTFPEKLSDTGCFQKSNPKLPVSAMIPYSPNSPFWSDGAEKERYFAIPDGAKITVTASGDFDFPIGTVLAKSFRIAGKLVETRLFARHDDGEWGGYSYEWNDTETDATLLPAGKVKTVGTTAWTYPSRGDCFRCHTAAAGRSLGLELGQLNGDGVYPSTNRISNQLRTLDRAGFLTAPLPDPATLVAYPPPFEASAGSLEARARSYLHSNCSNCHRPGGTARGNFDFLYASTLAGSRMCGATPVAGDLGVAGAKVLDPSKPATSLLSLRMRAPAAGRMPPLATRQVDAQGALLVDDWIRSLATCPP
;
A
#
# COMPACT_ATOMS: atom_id res chain seq x y z
N MET A 1 29.96 -37.34 51.69
CA MET A 1 29.54 -36.06 51.06
C MET A 1 29.50 -36.33 49.55
N ARG A 2 28.40 -36.84 48.99
CA ARG A 2 27.15 -36.16 48.58
C ARG A 2 27.37 -35.05 47.55
N ALA A 3 27.11 -35.38 46.28
CA ALA A 3 26.87 -34.43 45.21
C ALA A 3 25.38 -33.99 45.21
N SER A 4 25.07 -32.91 44.47
CA SER A 4 23.73 -32.57 43.98
C SER A 4 23.91 -31.81 42.66
N ALA A 5 23.20 -32.06 41.56
CA ALA A 5 21.86 -32.65 41.35
C ALA A 5 20.69 -31.71 41.73
N HIS A 6 20.61 -30.58 41.03
CA HIS A 6 19.36 -29.86 40.80
C HIS A 6 19.01 -30.04 39.32
N ARG A 7 18.16 -31.02 39.01
CA ARG A 7 16.69 -30.86 38.92
C ARG A 7 16.26 -29.97 37.74
N ARG A 8 16.23 -30.55 36.54
CA ARG A 8 15.22 -30.18 35.54
C ARG A 8 13.84 -30.50 36.12
N ALA A 9 13.06 -29.48 36.44
CA ALA A 9 11.66 -29.61 36.86
C ALA A 9 10.94 -28.28 36.62
N GLY A 10 9.76 -28.31 36.01
CA GLY A 10 8.90 -27.12 35.89
C GLY A 10 8.86 -26.44 34.52
N LEU A 11 8.60 -27.18 33.44
CA LEU A 11 7.82 -26.64 32.32
C LEU A 11 6.85 -27.72 31.80
N ARG A 12 5.71 -27.81 32.50
CA ARG A 12 4.56 -28.68 32.16
C ARG A 12 3.27 -27.87 32.27
N VAL A 13 3.22 -26.78 31.50
CA VAL A 13 2.00 -26.03 31.17
C VAL A 13 2.09 -25.67 29.69
N ALA A 14 1.99 -26.68 28.83
CA ALA A 14 1.69 -26.45 27.41
C ALA A 14 0.18 -26.20 27.32
N GLY A 15 -0.22 -25.03 26.81
CA GLY A 15 -1.64 -24.75 26.53
C GLY A 15 -2.16 -25.59 25.36
N PRO A 16 -3.49 -25.78 25.22
CA PRO A 16 -4.06 -26.63 24.17
C PRO A 16 -3.66 -26.20 22.75
N LEU A 17 -3.47 -24.89 22.52
CA LEU A 17 -3.00 -24.35 21.24
C LEU A 17 -1.64 -24.95 20.83
N LEU A 18 -0.70 -25.05 21.78
CA LEU A 18 0.65 -25.56 21.58
C LEU A 18 0.69 -27.09 21.45
N ALA A 19 -0.40 -27.78 21.81
CA ALA A 19 -0.56 -29.20 21.54
C ALA A 19 -1.16 -29.45 20.15
N ALA A 20 -2.15 -28.65 19.73
CA ALA A 20 -2.79 -28.76 18.42
C ALA A 20 -1.78 -28.57 17.27
N VAL A 21 -0.97 -27.50 17.33
CA VAL A 21 0.05 -27.14 16.32
C VAL A 21 1.17 -28.20 16.17
N VAL A 22 1.32 -29.14 17.12
CA VAL A 22 2.49 -30.05 17.21
C VAL A 22 2.09 -31.54 17.13
N ALA A 23 0.80 -31.88 16.98
CA ALA A 23 0.30 -33.24 17.19
C ALA A 23 -0.14 -34.04 15.94
N SER A 24 -0.07 -33.48 14.73
CA SER A 24 -0.74 -34.10 13.57
C SER A 24 -0.02 -35.31 12.95
N GLY A 25 1.29 -35.50 13.14
CA GLY A 25 2.15 -36.44 12.39
C GLY A 25 1.92 -37.98 12.50
N THR A 26 0.70 -38.53 12.40
CA THR A 26 0.45 -39.99 12.31
C THR A 26 -0.72 -40.41 11.41
N ALA A 27 -0.42 -41.02 10.25
CA ALA A 27 -1.36 -41.23 9.15
C ALA A 27 -2.28 -42.49 9.23
N GLY A 28 -3.42 -42.45 8.53
CA GLY A 28 -4.37 -43.57 8.35
C GLY A 28 -5.27 -43.44 7.11
N ALA A 29 -5.51 -44.53 6.38
CA ALA A 29 -6.02 -44.54 5.00
C ALA A 29 -7.54 -44.26 4.80
N CYS A 30 -7.89 -43.79 3.60
CA CYS A 30 -9.25 -43.44 3.14
C CYS A 30 -10.09 -44.60 2.58
N GLY A 31 -11.38 -44.35 2.32
CA GLY A 31 -12.28 -45.17 1.49
C GLY A 31 -13.46 -44.37 0.95
N ASP A 32 -13.81 -44.56 -0.33
CA ASP A 32 -14.72 -43.70 -1.11
C ASP A 32 -16.23 -43.86 -0.81
N THR A 33 -17.03 -42.81 -1.03
CA THR A 33 -18.02 -42.73 -2.16
C THR A 33 -18.88 -41.45 -2.14
N ALA A 34 -19.44 -41.10 -3.31
CA ALA A 34 -20.28 -39.92 -3.59
C ALA A 34 -21.12 -40.18 -4.87
N PRO A 35 -21.98 -39.26 -5.36
CA PRO A 35 -23.04 -38.49 -4.68
C PRO A 35 -24.39 -38.50 -5.46
N GLY A 36 -25.37 -37.72 -5.01
CA GLY A 36 -26.55 -37.27 -5.78
C GLY A 36 -27.63 -36.64 -4.87
N GLY A 37 -28.45 -35.68 -5.28
CA GLY A 37 -28.57 -34.95 -6.56
C GLY A 37 -30.03 -34.49 -6.79
N GLY A 38 -30.27 -33.33 -7.44
CA GLY A 38 -31.61 -32.95 -7.93
C GLY A 38 -32.09 -31.51 -7.66
N ASP A 39 -31.92 -30.65 -8.67
CA ASP A 39 -32.84 -29.68 -9.29
C ASP A 39 -34.11 -29.14 -8.59
N GLY A 40 -34.39 -27.86 -8.89
CA GLY A 40 -35.71 -27.20 -8.77
C GLY A 40 -35.70 -25.94 -7.88
N GLY A 41 -36.38 -24.84 -8.21
CA GLY A 41 -37.17 -24.53 -9.42
C GLY A 41 -37.77 -23.12 -9.36
N ALA A 42 -37.63 -22.38 -10.46
CA ALA A 42 -38.03 -20.99 -10.72
C ALA A 42 -39.43 -20.51 -10.23
N ALA A 43 -39.56 -19.19 -10.00
CA ALA A 43 -40.40 -18.25 -10.80
C ALA A 43 -41.01 -17.08 -9.98
N GLU A 44 -40.95 -15.87 -10.57
CA GLU A 44 -41.85 -14.71 -10.36
C GLU A 44 -41.95 -14.09 -8.92
N GLY A 45 -42.32 -12.82 -8.74
CA GLY A 45 -42.55 -11.73 -9.70
C GLY A 45 -43.30 -10.56 -9.04
N GLY A 46 -42.89 -9.31 -9.27
CA GLY A 46 -43.58 -8.15 -8.70
C GLY A 46 -42.82 -6.83 -8.81
N ALA A 47 -43.23 -5.97 -9.74
CA ALA A 47 -42.75 -4.59 -9.83
C ALA A 47 -43.72 -3.65 -9.10
N VAL A 48 -43.19 -2.65 -8.37
CA VAL A 48 -43.96 -1.57 -7.77
C VAL A 48 -43.37 -0.21 -8.16
N THR A 49 -44.27 0.73 -8.42
CA THR A 49 -44.08 2.02 -9.08
C THR A 49 -43.08 2.98 -8.42
N ASP A 50 -42.21 3.52 -9.27
CA ASP A 50 -41.88 4.95 -9.47
C ASP A 50 -42.33 5.98 -8.42
N ALA A 51 -41.42 6.86 -8.03
CA ALA A 51 -41.64 8.05 -7.22
C ALA A 51 -40.70 9.19 -7.65
N THR A 52 -41.19 10.07 -8.54
CA THR A 52 -40.43 11.20 -9.10
C THR A 52 -40.08 12.27 -8.05
N VAL A 53 -38.84 12.74 -8.04
CA VAL A 53 -38.43 13.98 -7.33
C VAL A 53 -37.69 14.92 -8.28
N THR A 54 -38.32 16.05 -8.61
CA THR A 54 -37.70 17.14 -9.38
C THR A 54 -36.84 18.04 -8.50
N PRO A 55 -35.68 18.52 -8.97
CA PRO A 55 -34.78 19.37 -8.18
C PRO A 55 -35.16 20.86 -8.24
N PRO A 56 -35.01 21.64 -7.16
CA PRO A 56 -34.57 23.02 -7.27
C PRO A 56 -33.06 23.02 -7.64
N GLY A 57 -32.49 24.05 -8.24
CA GLY A 57 -33.01 25.38 -8.56
C GLY A 57 -31.77 26.27 -8.73
N SER A 58 -31.61 26.89 -9.89
CA SER A 58 -30.36 27.54 -10.27
C SER A 58 -30.20 28.91 -9.63
N ASP A 59 -29.13 29.11 -8.87
CA ASP A 59 -28.55 30.43 -8.64
C ASP A 59 -27.07 30.39 -9.05
N ALA A 60 -26.73 31.20 -10.05
CA ALA A 60 -25.34 31.45 -10.46
C ALA A 60 -24.91 32.78 -9.85
N ALA A 61 -23.74 32.79 -9.20
CA ALA A 61 -23.10 33.99 -8.68
C ALA A 61 -21.63 33.99 -9.13
N ASP A 62 -21.15 35.14 -9.60
CA ASP A 62 -19.85 35.24 -10.26
C ASP A 62 -18.67 34.90 -9.35
N ALA A 63 -17.91 33.87 -9.72
CA ALA A 63 -16.54 33.68 -9.26
C ALA A 63 -15.61 34.34 -10.27
N ALA A 64 -15.03 35.48 -9.90
CA ALA A 64 -14.20 36.29 -10.80
C ALA A 64 -12.95 35.54 -11.27
N ASP A 65 -12.52 35.85 -12.50
CA ASP A 65 -11.36 35.23 -13.16
C ASP A 65 -10.07 35.43 -12.36
N ALA A 66 -9.50 34.31 -11.91
CA ALA A 66 -8.29 34.25 -11.09
C ALA A 66 -7.24 33.40 -11.79
N THR A 67 -6.75 33.89 -12.94
CA THR A 67 -5.67 33.25 -13.69
C THR A 67 -4.42 33.09 -12.82
N VAL A 68 -4.09 31.84 -12.46
CA VAL A 68 -2.77 31.50 -11.90
C VAL A 68 -1.74 31.59 -13.02
N ALA A 69 -1.24 32.80 -13.26
CA ALA A 69 -0.11 33.02 -14.15
C ALA A 69 1.18 32.58 -13.46
N ASP A 70 2.00 31.77 -14.13
CA ASP A 70 3.36 31.49 -13.67
C ASP A 70 4.13 32.79 -13.43
N ALA A 71 4.78 32.89 -12.28
CA ALA A 71 5.42 34.11 -11.81
C ALA A 71 6.63 34.50 -12.67
N LYS A 72 6.37 35.26 -13.74
CA LYS A 72 7.41 35.97 -14.50
C LYS A 72 8.19 36.87 -13.52
N PRO A 73 9.53 36.78 -13.47
CA PRO A 73 10.32 37.53 -12.48
C PRO A 73 10.15 39.05 -12.66
N ASP A 74 10.15 39.75 -11.53
CA ASP A 74 10.04 41.22 -11.48
C ASP A 74 11.24 41.87 -12.17
N THR A 75 10.98 42.60 -13.25
CA THR A 75 12.00 43.33 -14.02
C THR A 75 12.07 44.79 -13.58
N SER A 76 12.45 45.02 -12.33
CA SER A 76 12.78 46.35 -11.78
C SER A 76 14.22 46.79 -12.08
N ASP A 77 15.02 45.90 -12.71
CA ASP A 77 16.33 46.20 -13.31
C ASP A 77 16.30 45.90 -14.82
N GLY A 78 17.14 46.61 -15.59
CA GLY A 78 17.13 46.67 -17.07
C GLY A 78 17.62 45.41 -17.81
N ALA A 79 17.34 44.21 -17.30
CA ALA A 79 17.75 42.95 -17.91
C ALA A 79 16.97 42.64 -19.21
N VAL A 80 17.69 42.42 -20.31
CA VAL A 80 17.11 41.92 -21.56
C VAL A 80 16.63 40.47 -21.35
N GLY A 81 15.35 40.20 -21.57
CA GLY A 81 14.76 38.86 -21.40
C GLY A 81 15.34 37.80 -22.35
N PRO A 82 15.08 36.50 -22.08
CA PRO A 82 15.72 35.40 -22.79
C PRO A 82 15.40 35.40 -24.28
N THR A 83 16.44 35.21 -25.10
CA THR A 83 16.36 35.29 -26.56
C THR A 83 16.12 33.91 -27.18
N ARG A 84 15.25 33.81 -28.21
CA ARG A 84 14.99 32.52 -28.87
C ARG A 84 16.21 32.09 -29.69
N ALA A 85 16.68 30.87 -29.45
CA ALA A 85 17.85 30.29 -30.11
C ALA A 85 17.58 28.86 -30.63
N PRO A 86 18.44 28.31 -31.52
CA PRO A 86 18.31 26.92 -31.98
C PRO A 86 18.59 25.87 -30.89
N PHE A 87 19.36 26.24 -29.86
CA PHE A 87 19.70 25.44 -28.68
C PHE A 87 19.97 26.35 -27.48
N GLY A 88 19.56 25.91 -26.30
CA GLY A 88 19.68 26.68 -25.05
C GLY A 88 21.09 26.68 -24.43
N LEU A 89 21.93 25.69 -24.76
CA LEU A 89 23.29 25.53 -24.23
C LEU A 89 24.26 25.30 -25.39
N ASP A 90 25.41 25.99 -25.38
CA ASP A 90 26.44 25.83 -26.42
C ASP A 90 27.19 24.49 -26.31
N ALA A 91 27.36 24.00 -25.07
CA ALA A 91 27.88 22.70 -24.72
C ALA A 91 27.32 22.28 -23.35
N ARG A 92 27.47 21.02 -22.98
CA ARG A 92 27.14 20.53 -21.64
C ARG A 92 28.12 21.11 -20.60
N PRO A 93 27.62 21.76 -19.52
CA PRO A 93 28.43 22.12 -18.36
C PRO A 93 29.05 20.88 -17.68
N ALA A 94 30.28 21.03 -17.19
CA ALA A 94 30.94 19.99 -16.39
C ALA A 94 30.34 19.89 -14.99
N ASN A 95 30.40 18.70 -14.37
CA ASN A 95 29.86 18.42 -13.04
C ASN A 95 30.95 18.03 -12.00
N PRO A 96 31.81 18.98 -11.59
CA PRO A 96 32.85 18.71 -10.59
C PRO A 96 32.32 18.61 -9.16
N THR A 97 31.11 19.11 -8.86
CA THR A 97 30.62 19.28 -7.48
C THR A 97 29.28 18.63 -7.15
N CYS A 98 28.32 18.53 -8.08
CA CYS A 98 27.01 17.94 -7.78
C CYS A 98 27.07 16.42 -7.88
N ARG A 99 27.69 15.83 -6.87
CA ARG A 99 27.92 14.39 -6.68
C ARG A 99 27.66 14.10 -5.21
N LEU A 100 26.42 13.72 -4.88
CA LEU A 100 26.10 13.31 -3.52
C LEU A 100 26.94 12.09 -3.14
N PRO A 101 27.41 11.98 -1.88
CA PRO A 101 28.14 10.80 -1.44
C PRO A 101 27.23 9.56 -1.44
N THR A 102 27.81 8.41 -1.09
CA THR A 102 27.07 7.18 -0.78
C THR A 102 25.82 7.51 0.04
N ARG A 103 24.65 7.01 -0.38
CA ARG A 103 23.40 7.28 0.34
C ARG A 103 23.60 6.95 1.83
N PRO A 104 23.05 7.75 2.78
CA PRO A 104 23.12 7.37 4.17
C PRO A 104 22.40 6.04 4.27
N ALA A 105 23.13 4.98 4.63
CA ALA A 105 22.51 3.71 4.91
C ALA A 105 21.38 3.97 5.91
N ALA A 106 20.16 3.56 5.57
CA ALA A 106 19.15 3.40 6.60
C ALA A 106 19.74 2.35 7.54
N PRO A 107 20.10 2.72 8.78
CA PRO A 107 20.93 1.86 9.59
C PRO A 107 20.12 0.60 9.87
N THR A 108 20.60 -0.55 9.41
CA THR A 108 20.03 -1.87 9.74
C THR A 108 20.40 -2.20 11.18
N ARG A 109 19.86 -1.41 12.10
CA ARG A 109 19.87 -1.68 13.53
C ARG A 109 19.06 -2.94 13.77
N SER A 110 19.49 -3.75 14.73
CA SER A 110 18.67 -4.85 15.26
C SER A 110 17.33 -4.32 15.74
N LEU A 111 16.29 -5.14 15.65
CA LEU A 111 14.99 -4.77 16.19
C LEU A 111 14.96 -4.95 17.72
N ARG A 112 14.29 -4.03 18.39
CA ARG A 112 14.13 -3.97 19.83
C ARG A 112 12.69 -4.25 20.20
N LEU A 113 12.48 -5.20 21.11
CA LEU A 113 11.16 -5.55 21.64
C LEU A 113 10.92 -4.83 22.98
N THR A 114 10.00 -3.87 23.00
CA THR A 114 9.61 -3.13 24.21
C THR A 114 8.32 -3.70 24.78
N ARG A 115 8.37 -4.41 25.92
CA ARG A 115 7.15 -4.89 26.62
C ARG A 115 6.24 -3.71 26.99
N VAL A 116 4.99 -3.76 26.54
CA VAL A 116 3.96 -2.72 26.67
C VAL A 116 2.64 -3.34 27.14
N PHE A 117 1.68 -2.51 27.58
CA PHE A 117 0.40 -2.95 28.16
C PHE A 117 0.53 -3.89 29.37
N ALA A 118 1.73 -3.98 29.94
CA ALA A 118 2.15 -4.88 31.02
C ALA A 118 1.28 -4.88 32.28
N SER A 119 0.53 -3.80 32.51
CA SER A 119 -0.35 -3.59 33.66
C SER A 119 -1.83 -3.46 33.26
N ALA A 120 -2.19 -3.63 31.98
CA ALA A 120 -3.57 -3.52 31.52
C ALA A 120 -4.44 -4.74 31.88
N GLY A 121 -3.81 -5.86 32.25
CA GLY A 121 -4.48 -7.10 32.65
C GLY A 121 -5.12 -7.86 31.50
N LEU A 122 -4.48 -7.86 30.32
CA LEU A 122 -4.91 -8.65 29.15
C LEU A 122 -4.95 -10.16 29.47
N VAL A 123 -5.81 -10.89 28.78
CA VAL A 123 -5.97 -12.34 28.89
C VAL A 123 -5.98 -12.94 27.47
N GLU A 124 -5.00 -13.78 27.14
CA GLU A 124 -4.83 -14.46 25.85
C GLU A 124 -5.23 -13.59 24.63
N PRO A 125 -4.60 -12.42 24.41
CA PRO A 125 -4.94 -11.53 23.31
C PRO A 125 -4.48 -12.13 21.97
N LEU A 126 -5.42 -12.47 21.08
CA LEU A 126 -5.11 -13.07 19.77
C LEU A 126 -5.12 -12.04 18.63
N ALA A 127 -5.85 -10.94 18.77
CA ALA A 127 -5.84 -9.84 17.81
C ALA A 127 -5.82 -8.47 18.51
N MET A 128 -5.29 -7.46 17.83
CA MET A 128 -5.30 -6.06 18.26
C MET A 128 -5.60 -5.15 17.08
N ALA A 129 -6.43 -4.13 17.27
CA ALA A 129 -6.71 -3.10 16.27
C ALA A 129 -6.94 -1.73 16.91
N GLN A 130 -6.84 -0.66 16.11
CA GLN A 130 -7.34 0.68 16.45
C GLN A 130 -8.55 1.03 15.57
N ILE A 131 -9.45 1.88 16.09
CA ILE A 131 -10.46 2.53 15.27
C ILE A 131 -9.73 3.48 14.30
N PRO A 132 -9.99 3.45 12.98
CA PRO A 132 -9.31 4.32 12.02
C PRO A 132 -9.43 5.81 12.41
N GLY A 133 -8.29 6.47 12.57
CA GLY A 133 -8.17 7.85 13.04
C GLY A 133 -8.15 8.07 14.57
N ASP A 134 -8.41 7.05 15.39
CA ASP A 134 -8.26 7.13 16.86
C ASP A 134 -6.98 6.46 17.34
N ARG A 135 -5.95 7.28 17.57
CA ARG A 135 -4.64 6.87 18.09
C ARG A 135 -4.60 6.74 19.62
N THR A 136 -5.69 7.06 20.32
CA THR A 136 -5.74 7.13 21.79
C THR A 136 -6.15 5.81 22.46
N ARG A 137 -6.72 4.87 21.70
CA ARG A 137 -7.20 3.59 22.21
C ARG A 137 -6.75 2.42 21.34
N PHE A 138 -6.46 1.31 22.01
CA PHE A 138 -6.12 0.03 21.41
C PHE A 138 -7.19 -0.96 21.85
N PHE A 139 -7.72 -1.74 20.92
CA PHE A 139 -8.72 -2.75 21.18
C PHE A 139 -8.08 -4.12 21.01
N PHE A 140 -8.16 -4.97 22.03
CA PHE A 140 -7.66 -6.34 22.00
C PHE A 140 -8.85 -7.31 22.00
N LEU A 141 -8.73 -8.37 21.21
CA LEU A 141 -9.64 -9.51 21.23
C LEU A 141 -9.00 -10.62 22.06
N GLU A 142 -9.59 -10.91 23.21
CA GLU A 142 -9.17 -11.92 24.17
C GLU A 142 -9.81 -13.26 23.80
N ARG A 143 -9.01 -14.33 23.73
CA ARG A 143 -9.39 -15.67 23.22
C ARG A 143 -10.74 -16.15 23.73
N GLY A 144 -10.98 -16.01 25.04
CA GLY A 144 -12.25 -16.34 25.71
C GLY A 144 -13.38 -15.34 25.46
N GLY A 145 -13.56 -14.87 24.22
CA GLY A 145 -14.74 -14.11 23.80
C GLY A 145 -14.89 -12.71 24.40
N ARG A 146 -13.81 -11.92 24.56
CA ARG A 146 -13.92 -10.53 25.08
C ARG A 146 -13.23 -9.53 24.17
N LEU A 147 -13.94 -8.46 23.80
CA LEU A 147 -13.34 -7.27 23.18
C LEU A 147 -13.07 -6.24 24.27
N VAL A 148 -11.81 -5.79 24.40
CA VAL A 148 -11.39 -4.88 25.47
C VAL A 148 -10.66 -3.65 24.91
N SER A 149 -11.03 -2.46 25.39
CA SER A 149 -10.42 -1.17 25.07
C SER A 149 -9.37 -0.80 26.12
N VAL A 150 -8.22 -0.30 25.67
CA VAL A 150 -7.06 0.08 26.48
C VAL A 150 -6.50 1.43 26.01
N ALA A 151 -6.27 2.38 26.92
CA ALA A 151 -5.93 3.77 26.60
C ALA A 151 -4.45 4.03 26.21
N GLY A 152 -3.77 3.03 25.62
CA GLY A 152 -2.40 3.12 25.14
C GLY A 152 -1.35 2.31 25.92
N PRO A 153 -0.09 2.27 25.43
CA PRO A 153 0.94 1.32 25.89
C PRO A 153 1.30 1.34 27.39
N GLY A 154 1.05 2.46 28.08
CA GLY A 154 1.30 2.63 29.51
C GLY A 154 0.09 2.39 30.42
N ALA A 155 -1.04 1.91 29.89
CA ALA A 155 -2.28 1.75 30.65
C ALA A 155 -2.19 0.68 31.75
N THR A 156 -2.85 0.96 32.88
CA THR A 156 -2.92 0.11 34.08
C THR A 156 -4.28 -0.58 34.27
N SER A 157 -5.13 -0.55 33.24
CA SER A 157 -6.43 -1.23 33.20
C SER A 157 -6.95 -1.37 31.77
N LYS A 158 -7.92 -2.26 31.60
CA LYS A 158 -8.71 -2.47 30.37
C LYS A 158 -10.20 -2.28 30.66
N THR A 159 -10.97 -1.81 29.69
CA THR A 159 -12.44 -1.73 29.74
C THR A 159 -13.02 -2.76 28.78
N VAL A 160 -13.95 -3.60 29.24
CA VAL A 160 -14.62 -4.58 28.36
C VAL A 160 -15.75 -3.89 27.61
N VAL A 161 -15.72 -3.93 26.28
CA VAL A 161 -16.65 -3.18 25.40
C VAL A 161 -17.60 -4.08 24.59
N ALA A 162 -17.27 -5.36 24.44
CA ALA A 162 -18.17 -6.40 23.94
C ALA A 162 -17.78 -7.79 24.50
N THR A 163 -18.71 -8.75 24.49
CA THR A 163 -18.50 -10.14 24.93
C THR A 163 -19.27 -11.13 24.08
N PHE A 164 -18.68 -12.29 23.82
CA PHE A 164 -19.19 -13.42 23.04
C PHE A 164 -19.25 -14.66 23.96
N PRO A 165 -20.29 -14.79 24.81
CA PRO A 165 -20.34 -15.77 25.90
C PRO A 165 -20.52 -17.22 25.42
N ASP A 166 -20.80 -17.41 24.13
CA ASP A 166 -20.90 -18.66 23.39
C ASP A 166 -19.55 -19.13 22.79
N THR A 167 -18.46 -18.36 22.98
CA THR A 167 -17.14 -18.69 22.41
C THR A 167 -16.63 -20.04 22.90
N ASP A 168 -16.29 -20.90 21.94
CA ASP A 168 -15.61 -22.17 22.16
C ASP A 168 -14.09 -21.97 22.07
N THR A 169 -13.34 -22.61 22.96
CA THR A 169 -11.88 -22.51 23.05
C THR A 169 -11.20 -23.89 23.04
N GLU A 170 -11.87 -24.93 22.53
CA GLU A 170 -11.21 -26.22 22.27
C GLU A 170 -10.12 -26.09 21.20
N GLY A 171 -8.99 -26.80 21.36
CA GLY A 171 -7.88 -26.82 20.39
C GLY A 171 -7.32 -25.44 20.06
N GLU A 172 -7.49 -24.98 18.81
CA GLU A 172 -7.15 -23.67 18.25
C GLU A 172 -8.29 -22.63 18.37
N GLY A 173 -9.50 -23.05 18.71
CA GLY A 173 -10.70 -22.20 18.77
C GLY A 173 -10.61 -21.04 19.77
N GLY A 174 -11.47 -20.04 19.58
CA GLY A 174 -11.61 -18.85 20.40
C GLY A 174 -12.25 -17.70 19.62
N ALA A 175 -12.00 -16.48 20.10
CA ALA A 175 -12.19 -15.25 19.33
C ALA A 175 -10.87 -14.88 18.63
N LEU A 176 -10.84 -14.98 17.29
CA LEU A 176 -9.62 -15.21 16.51
C LEU A 176 -9.16 -13.99 15.69
N GLY A 177 -10.10 -13.20 15.17
CA GLY A 177 -9.83 -12.03 14.31
C GLY A 177 -10.71 -10.82 14.62
N LEU A 178 -10.16 -9.62 14.48
CA LEU A 178 -10.80 -8.34 14.80
C LEU A 178 -10.48 -7.30 13.72
N ALA A 179 -11.51 -6.75 13.06
CA ALA A 179 -11.35 -5.69 12.06
C ALA A 179 -12.34 -4.54 12.29
N PHE A 180 -11.84 -3.31 12.45
CA PHE A 180 -12.67 -2.12 12.39
C PHE A 180 -12.97 -1.73 10.94
N HIS A 181 -14.20 -1.30 10.67
CA HIS A 181 -14.56 -0.85 9.34
C HIS A 181 -13.75 0.40 8.94
N PRO A 182 -13.26 0.53 7.70
CA PRO A 182 -12.53 1.72 7.24
C PRO A 182 -13.35 3.02 7.36
N ARG A 183 -14.68 2.89 7.43
CA ARG A 183 -15.65 3.97 7.62
C ARG A 183 -16.25 4.02 9.04
N PHE A 184 -15.55 3.52 10.07
CA PHE A 184 -16.05 3.43 11.45
C PHE A 184 -16.65 4.74 11.97
N ALA A 185 -15.99 5.88 11.74
CA ALA A 185 -16.48 7.20 12.14
C ALA A 185 -17.83 7.61 11.49
N GLN A 186 -18.31 6.86 10.50
CA GLN A 186 -19.59 7.07 9.80
C GLN A 186 -20.65 6.03 10.20
N ASN A 187 -20.26 4.75 10.38
CA ASN A 187 -21.21 3.64 10.57
C ASN A 187 -21.11 2.92 11.93
N GLY A 188 -19.99 3.05 12.65
CA GLY A 188 -19.72 2.44 13.95
C GLY A 188 -19.48 0.92 13.90
N PHE A 189 -19.18 0.35 12.73
CA PHE A 189 -19.09 -1.11 12.56
C PHE A 189 -17.70 -1.68 12.87
N ALA A 190 -17.68 -2.75 13.67
CA ALA A 190 -16.52 -3.62 13.86
C ALA A 190 -16.91 -5.06 13.54
N TYR A 191 -15.95 -5.87 13.13
CA TYR A 191 -16.15 -7.27 12.74
C TYR A 191 -15.26 -8.17 13.59
N VAL A 192 -15.82 -9.27 14.07
CA VAL A 192 -15.14 -10.28 14.87
C VAL A 192 -15.38 -11.65 14.26
N SER A 193 -14.31 -12.43 14.12
CA SER A 193 -14.37 -13.84 13.78
C SER A 193 -14.15 -14.65 15.04
N TYR A 194 -15.03 -15.62 15.32
CA TYR A 194 -14.89 -16.50 16.47
C TYR A 194 -15.47 -17.88 16.19
N THR A 195 -15.16 -18.82 17.08
CA THR A 195 -15.71 -20.18 17.11
C THR A 195 -16.64 -20.34 18.31
N ARG A 196 -17.67 -21.18 18.18
CA ARG A 196 -18.66 -21.46 19.22
C ARG A 196 -19.11 -22.92 19.19
N ALA A 197 -19.76 -23.38 20.25
CA ALA A 197 -20.45 -24.67 20.23
C ALA A 197 -21.70 -24.60 19.33
N GLY A 198 -21.72 -25.44 18.29
CA GLY A 198 -22.83 -25.62 17.34
C GLY A 198 -23.80 -26.73 17.74
N VAL A 199 -24.41 -27.37 16.74
CA VAL A 199 -25.32 -28.51 16.94
C VAL A 199 -24.63 -29.84 16.67
N LEU A 200 -23.68 -29.88 15.72
CA LEU A 200 -22.95 -31.10 15.34
C LEU A 200 -21.49 -31.08 15.82
N GLY A 201 -20.89 -29.90 15.99
CA GLY A 201 -19.54 -29.72 16.53
C GLY A 201 -19.26 -28.28 16.91
N MET A 202 -18.04 -27.81 16.62
CA MET A 202 -17.65 -26.41 16.72
C MET A 202 -18.10 -25.67 15.45
N GLU A 203 -18.70 -24.49 15.55
CA GLU A 203 -19.01 -23.63 14.40
C GLU A 203 -18.05 -22.44 14.32
N SER A 204 -17.59 -22.08 13.12
CA SER A 204 -16.97 -20.77 12.84
C SER A 204 -17.99 -19.77 12.30
N LEU A 205 -17.88 -18.50 12.72
CA LEU A 205 -18.71 -17.41 12.23
C LEU A 205 -18.01 -16.05 12.29
N ILE A 206 -18.35 -15.18 11.35
CA ILE A 206 -18.00 -13.76 11.36
C ILE A 206 -19.23 -12.96 11.76
N VAL A 207 -19.11 -12.11 12.77
CA VAL A 207 -20.16 -11.22 13.26
C VAL A 207 -19.80 -9.75 13.14
N ARG A 208 -20.80 -8.91 12.86
CA ARG A 208 -20.72 -7.45 12.90
C ARG A 208 -21.28 -6.92 14.21
N LEU A 209 -20.45 -6.16 14.93
CA LEU A 209 -20.85 -5.29 16.03
C LEU A 209 -21.19 -3.89 15.50
N ARG A 210 -21.98 -3.13 16.26
CA ARG A 210 -22.21 -1.69 16.02
C ARG A 210 -22.05 -0.90 17.31
N SER A 211 -21.24 0.16 17.29
CA SER A 211 -21.20 1.20 18.32
C SER A 211 -21.93 2.46 17.85
N THR A 212 -22.47 3.23 18.81
CA THR A 212 -23.00 4.59 18.60
C THR A 212 -22.31 5.64 19.47
N ASP A 213 -21.26 5.25 20.21
CA ASP A 213 -20.55 6.04 21.22
C ASP A 213 -19.03 6.09 20.98
N ASN A 214 -18.63 5.91 19.71
CA ASN A 214 -17.24 5.79 19.27
C ASN A 214 -16.48 4.64 19.96
N GLY A 215 -17.08 3.47 20.08
CA GLY A 215 -16.46 2.26 20.61
C GLY A 215 -16.24 2.26 22.13
N VAL A 216 -17.05 2.99 22.90
CA VAL A 216 -17.12 2.84 24.37
C VAL A 216 -17.99 1.61 24.72
N THR A 217 -19.03 1.35 23.95
CA THR A 217 -19.84 0.12 23.97
C THR A 217 -20.17 -0.36 22.56
N PHE A 218 -20.53 -1.63 22.44
CA PHE A 218 -21.08 -2.22 21.23
C PHE A 218 -22.42 -2.90 21.51
N GLY A 219 -23.35 -2.76 20.58
CA GLY A 219 -24.61 -3.50 20.54
C GLY A 219 -24.41 -4.99 20.19
N PRO A 220 -25.48 -5.79 20.23
CA PRO A 220 -25.41 -7.22 20.02
C PRO A 220 -24.87 -7.59 18.62
N PRO A 221 -24.17 -8.73 18.50
CA PRO A 221 -23.62 -9.18 17.23
C PRO A 221 -24.71 -9.53 16.22
N THR A 222 -24.48 -9.17 14.96
CA THR A 222 -25.24 -9.66 13.79
C THR A 222 -24.35 -10.62 13.00
N ILE A 223 -24.82 -11.83 12.69
CA ILE A 223 -24.05 -12.77 11.86
C ILE A 223 -23.89 -12.19 10.44
N VAL A 224 -22.67 -12.27 9.91
CA VAL A 224 -22.31 -11.84 8.56
C VAL A 224 -22.08 -13.05 7.67
N LEU A 225 -21.16 -13.92 8.07
CA LEU A 225 -20.78 -15.12 7.34
C LEU A 225 -20.78 -16.31 8.32
N GLY A 226 -21.25 -17.46 7.85
CA GLY A 226 -21.53 -18.62 8.70
C GLY A 226 -22.88 -18.51 9.43
N PRO A 227 -23.10 -19.32 10.49
CA PRO A 227 -22.16 -20.30 11.01
C PRO A 227 -21.87 -21.42 10.00
N PHE A 228 -20.70 -22.04 10.13
CA PHE A 228 -20.39 -23.31 9.45
C PHE A 228 -19.61 -24.23 10.40
N GLU A 229 -20.00 -25.51 10.44
CA GLU A 229 -19.40 -26.54 11.30
C GLU A 229 -17.94 -26.81 10.87
N GLN A 230 -17.01 -26.68 11.80
CA GLN A 230 -15.59 -27.00 11.68
C GLN A 230 -15.38 -28.52 11.85
N PRO A 231 -14.68 -29.21 10.93
CA PRO A 231 -14.45 -30.65 11.01
C PRO A 231 -13.62 -31.10 12.22
N ALA A 232 -12.71 -30.25 12.70
CA ALA A 232 -11.90 -30.46 13.89
C ALA A 232 -11.65 -29.14 14.64
N SER A 233 -11.12 -29.24 15.86
CA SER A 233 -10.71 -28.09 16.69
C SER A 233 -9.31 -27.55 16.35
N ASN A 234 -8.81 -27.78 15.13
CA ASN A 234 -7.57 -27.22 14.60
C ASN A 234 -7.73 -26.73 13.16
N HIS A 235 -6.84 -25.86 12.71
CA HIS A 235 -6.86 -25.16 11.42
C HIS A 235 -8.10 -24.27 11.24
N ASN A 236 -8.64 -23.74 12.34
CA ASN A 236 -9.86 -22.94 12.31
C ASN A 236 -9.64 -21.52 11.74
N GLY A 237 -8.38 -21.05 11.68
CA GLY A 237 -7.98 -19.78 11.06
C GLY A 237 -8.62 -18.55 11.72
N GLY A 238 -9.40 -17.79 10.94
CA GLY A 238 -10.28 -16.73 11.43
C GLY A 238 -9.69 -15.32 11.51
N ASP A 239 -8.53 -15.05 10.91
CA ASP A 239 -7.98 -13.68 10.86
C ASP A 239 -8.83 -12.76 9.97
N LEU A 240 -8.85 -11.45 10.24
CA LEU A 240 -9.73 -10.47 9.55
C LEU A 240 -9.02 -9.16 9.22
N HIS A 241 -9.06 -8.74 7.95
CA HIS A 241 -8.50 -7.45 7.50
C HIS A 241 -9.37 -6.79 6.42
N PHE A 242 -9.31 -5.45 6.33
CA PHE A 242 -9.90 -4.70 5.22
C PHE A 242 -8.84 -4.32 4.18
N GLY A 243 -9.09 -4.65 2.91
CA GLY A 243 -8.22 -4.26 1.79
C GLY A 243 -8.41 -2.80 1.38
N PRO A 244 -7.51 -2.21 0.58
CA PRO A 244 -7.89 -0.18 0.01
C PRO A 244 -9.16 -0.03 -0.83
N ASP A 245 -9.88 -1.14 -0.91
CA ASP A 245 -11.04 -1.38 -1.77
C ASP A 245 -12.34 -1.31 -0.95
N GLY A 246 -12.24 -1.45 0.38
CA GLY A 246 -13.37 -1.44 1.32
C GLY A 246 -13.88 -2.84 1.66
N LEU A 247 -13.28 -3.89 1.09
CA LEU A 247 -13.75 -5.26 1.20
C LEU A 247 -13.17 -5.94 2.44
N LEU A 248 -13.99 -6.76 3.12
CA LEU A 248 -13.55 -7.57 4.25
C LEU A 248 -12.96 -8.87 3.72
N TYR A 249 -11.72 -9.16 4.10
CA TYR A 249 -11.03 -10.41 3.84
C TYR A 249 -11.02 -11.25 5.12
N ALA A 250 -11.11 -12.58 4.98
CA ALA A 250 -11.10 -13.52 6.10
C ALA A 250 -10.37 -14.82 5.71
N SER A 251 -9.51 -15.35 6.57
CA SER A 251 -8.79 -16.61 6.31
C SER A 251 -9.40 -17.79 7.07
N PHE A 252 -9.43 -18.97 6.46
CA PHE A 252 -9.85 -20.22 7.10
C PHE A 252 -9.00 -21.39 6.57
N GLY A 253 -8.52 -22.25 7.48
CA GLY A 253 -7.75 -23.44 7.12
C GLY A 253 -8.60 -24.56 6.54
N ASP A 254 -7.97 -25.69 6.22
CA ASP A 254 -8.62 -26.86 5.62
C ASP A 254 -9.69 -27.53 6.53
N GLY A 255 -9.79 -27.13 7.80
CA GLY A 255 -10.73 -27.66 8.77
C GLY A 255 -10.16 -28.77 9.66
N GLY A 256 -8.86 -29.08 9.53
CA GLY A 256 -8.11 -29.91 10.47
C GLY A 256 -8.06 -31.40 10.18
N GLY A 257 -7.34 -32.12 11.04
CA GLY A 257 -6.85 -33.48 10.79
C GLY A 257 -5.62 -33.52 9.87
N GLN A 258 -4.78 -34.56 10.00
CA GLN A 258 -3.54 -34.69 9.22
C GLN A 258 -3.82 -35.09 7.76
N ASN A 259 -3.04 -34.55 6.82
CA ASN A 259 -3.06 -34.87 5.39
C ASN A 259 -4.35 -34.44 4.67
N ASP A 260 -5.10 -33.45 5.20
CA ASP A 260 -6.36 -32.95 4.60
C ASP A 260 -7.37 -34.08 4.30
N PRO A 261 -7.92 -34.75 5.33
CA PRO A 261 -8.77 -35.93 5.17
C PRO A 261 -10.10 -35.68 4.45
N LEU A 262 -10.43 -34.41 4.15
CA LEU A 262 -11.62 -33.99 3.41
C LEU A 262 -11.32 -33.44 2.00
N GLY A 263 -10.05 -33.40 1.60
CA GLY A 263 -9.59 -32.80 0.34
C GLY A 263 -9.89 -31.30 0.22
N ASN A 264 -10.15 -30.62 1.35
CA ASN A 264 -10.55 -29.22 1.43
C ASN A 264 -9.49 -28.29 0.83
N GLY A 265 -8.22 -28.70 0.84
CA GLY A 265 -7.11 -28.07 0.12
C GLY A 265 -7.44 -27.72 -1.33
N GLN A 266 -7.97 -28.69 -2.08
CA GLN A 266 -8.25 -28.53 -3.51
C GLN A 266 -9.75 -28.43 -3.84
N ARG A 267 -10.65 -28.60 -2.85
CA ARG A 267 -12.07 -28.33 -3.03
C ARG A 267 -12.33 -26.83 -3.20
N LYS A 268 -13.15 -26.51 -4.19
CA LYS A 268 -13.52 -25.13 -4.52
C LYS A 268 -14.83 -24.70 -3.86
N ASP A 269 -15.66 -25.66 -3.48
CA ASP A 269 -17.07 -25.54 -3.07
C ASP A 269 -17.29 -25.39 -1.56
N THR A 270 -16.27 -24.92 -0.82
CA THR A 270 -16.28 -24.81 0.65
C THR A 270 -15.65 -23.50 1.10
N PHE A 271 -15.83 -23.11 2.38
CA PHE A 271 -15.11 -21.98 2.99
C PHE A 271 -13.68 -22.32 3.46
N PHE A 272 -13.32 -23.60 3.52
CA PHE A 272 -12.03 -24.09 4.03
C PHE A 272 -10.87 -23.91 3.05
N SER A 273 -9.63 -23.92 3.53
CA SER A 273 -8.39 -23.79 2.74
C SER A 273 -8.32 -22.49 1.92
N LYS A 274 -8.86 -21.39 2.45
CA LYS A 274 -9.15 -20.19 1.66
C LYS A 274 -8.81 -18.89 2.37
N LEU A 275 -8.43 -17.93 1.53
CA LEU A 275 -8.65 -16.52 1.81
C LEU A 275 -9.94 -16.10 1.09
N LEU A 276 -10.96 -15.72 1.87
CA LEU A 276 -12.22 -15.19 1.40
C LEU A 276 -12.14 -13.66 1.28
N ARG A 277 -13.02 -13.09 0.44
CA ARG A 277 -13.25 -11.64 0.31
C ARG A 277 -14.71 -11.35 0.02
N ILE A 278 -15.33 -10.50 0.85
CA ILE A 278 -16.76 -10.17 0.80
C ILE A 278 -17.00 -8.66 0.92
N ASP A 279 -18.07 -8.18 0.30
CA ASP A 279 -18.55 -6.80 0.47
C ASP A 279 -19.57 -6.74 1.62
N VAL A 280 -19.23 -6.06 2.70
CA VAL A 280 -20.08 -5.90 3.90
C VAL A 280 -20.82 -4.56 3.95
N ASP A 281 -20.54 -3.66 3.00
CA ASP A 281 -21.16 -2.35 2.82
C ASP A 281 -22.39 -2.45 1.89
N THR A 282 -22.40 -3.38 0.92
CA THR A 282 -23.54 -3.71 0.06
C THR A 282 -24.08 -5.13 0.31
N PRO A 283 -24.82 -5.39 1.40
CA PRO A 283 -25.37 -6.72 1.72
C PRO A 283 -26.43 -7.19 0.71
N SER A 284 -26.41 -8.48 0.37
CA SER A 284 -27.37 -9.12 -0.54
C SER A 284 -28.16 -10.21 0.20
N PRO A 285 -29.40 -9.92 0.66
CA PRO A 285 -30.23 -10.87 1.40
C PRO A 285 -30.37 -12.24 0.72
N PRO A 286 -30.38 -13.36 1.46
CA PRO A 286 -30.41 -13.44 2.94
C PRO A 286 -29.07 -13.10 3.63
N ASN A 287 -27.97 -13.00 2.90
CA ASN A 287 -26.65 -12.75 3.47
C ASN A 287 -26.49 -11.29 3.91
N ALA A 288 -25.75 -11.04 5.00
CA ALA A 288 -25.39 -9.68 5.42
C ALA A 288 -24.12 -9.14 4.73
N TYR A 289 -23.78 -9.71 3.57
CA TYR A 289 -22.70 -9.34 2.65
C TYR A 289 -23.12 -9.63 1.20
N SER A 290 -22.31 -9.22 0.22
CA SER A 290 -22.41 -9.68 -1.17
C SER A 290 -21.03 -10.04 -1.75
N ILE A 291 -21.01 -10.53 -2.99
CA ILE A 291 -19.82 -11.03 -3.66
C ILE A 291 -19.22 -9.95 -4.58
N PRO A 292 -17.97 -9.49 -4.34
CA PRO A 292 -17.30 -8.50 -5.19
C PRO A 292 -17.11 -8.97 -6.63
N ASP A 293 -17.26 -8.07 -7.62
CA ASP A 293 -17.09 -8.38 -9.05
C ASP A 293 -15.72 -8.99 -9.40
N GLY A 294 -14.69 -8.65 -8.63
CA GLY A 294 -13.33 -9.17 -8.83
C GLY A 294 -13.05 -10.54 -8.20
N ASN A 295 -14.02 -11.25 -7.63
CA ASN A 295 -13.80 -12.59 -7.06
C ASN A 295 -13.77 -13.65 -8.19
N PRO A 296 -12.75 -14.53 -8.24
CA PRO A 296 -12.55 -15.50 -9.32
C PRO A 296 -13.76 -16.41 -9.61
N TRP A 297 -14.58 -16.73 -8.60
CA TRP A 297 -15.71 -17.67 -8.73
C TRP A 297 -17.09 -17.01 -8.53
N LYS A 298 -17.19 -15.67 -8.65
CA LYS A 298 -18.51 -14.97 -8.57
C LYS A 298 -19.53 -15.51 -9.56
N ALA A 299 -19.08 -15.91 -10.76
CA ALA A 299 -19.92 -16.48 -11.81
C ALA A 299 -20.07 -18.02 -11.72
N GLY A 300 -19.63 -18.63 -10.61
CA GLY A 300 -19.55 -20.08 -10.44
C GLY A 300 -18.13 -20.64 -10.60
N GLY A 301 -17.99 -21.97 -10.45
CA GLY A 301 -16.70 -22.68 -10.45
C GLY A 301 -16.12 -22.96 -9.05
N GLY A 302 -16.78 -22.47 -8.00
CA GLY A 302 -16.45 -22.67 -6.59
C GLY A 302 -17.29 -21.75 -5.69
N GLU A 303 -16.93 -21.68 -4.41
CA GLU A 303 -17.49 -20.78 -3.40
C GLU A 303 -17.26 -19.31 -3.82
N PRO A 304 -18.31 -18.54 -4.13
CA PRO A 304 -18.19 -17.18 -4.67
C PRO A 304 -17.40 -16.20 -3.80
N ALA A 305 -17.37 -16.37 -2.47
CA ALA A 305 -16.59 -15.56 -1.55
C ALA A 305 -15.07 -15.78 -1.66
N THR A 306 -14.60 -16.81 -2.36
CA THR A 306 -13.16 -17.11 -2.47
C THR A 306 -12.39 -16.00 -3.19
N PHE A 307 -11.28 -15.55 -2.60
CA PHE A 307 -10.25 -14.75 -3.26
C PHE A 307 -9.07 -15.62 -3.73
N ALA A 308 -8.60 -16.54 -2.88
CA ALA A 308 -7.56 -17.53 -3.20
C ALA A 308 -7.76 -18.81 -2.36
N TYR A 309 -7.18 -19.94 -2.79
CA TYR A 309 -7.37 -21.25 -2.15
C TYR A 309 -6.09 -22.11 -2.18
N GLY A 310 -6.13 -23.31 -1.57
CA GLY A 310 -5.00 -24.23 -1.55
C GLY A 310 -4.01 -23.96 -0.42
N PHE A 311 -4.50 -23.38 0.68
CA PHE A 311 -3.77 -23.17 1.94
C PHE A 311 -4.02 -24.30 2.94
N ARG A 312 -3.10 -24.59 3.85
CA ARG A 312 -3.34 -25.56 4.94
C ARG A 312 -4.03 -24.90 6.14
N ASN A 313 -3.34 -23.96 6.78
CA ASN A 313 -3.84 -23.16 7.89
C ASN A 313 -3.29 -21.72 7.74
N PRO A 314 -3.96 -20.85 6.97
CA PRO A 314 -3.56 -19.47 6.70
C PRO A 314 -3.82 -18.59 7.94
N TYR A 315 -3.03 -18.84 8.98
CA TYR A 315 -3.30 -18.45 10.37
C TYR A 315 -3.31 -16.93 10.59
N ARG A 316 -2.35 -16.21 9.98
CA ARG A 316 -2.30 -14.75 9.98
C ARG A 316 -1.95 -14.22 8.61
N PHE A 317 -2.62 -13.14 8.22
CA PHE A 317 -2.32 -12.45 6.98
C PHE A 317 -2.26 -10.95 7.17
N SER A 318 -1.86 -10.24 6.13
CA SER A 318 -1.95 -8.79 6.05
C SER A 318 -2.26 -8.35 4.62
N ILE A 319 -2.72 -7.11 4.50
CA ILE A 319 -2.90 -6.46 3.19
C ILE A 319 -2.21 -5.11 3.26
N ASP A 320 -1.19 -4.89 2.44
CA ASP A 320 -0.45 -3.63 2.47
C ASP A 320 -1.37 -2.45 2.14
N SER A 321 -1.42 -1.48 3.05
CA SER A 321 -2.20 -0.26 2.91
C SER A 321 -1.73 0.67 1.76
N VAL A 322 -0.55 0.41 1.18
CA VAL A 322 0.02 1.20 0.06
C VAL A 322 -0.16 0.53 -1.31
N THR A 323 0.21 -0.73 -1.51
CA THR A 323 0.11 -1.44 -2.80
C THR A 323 -1.16 -2.28 -2.93
N GLY A 324 -1.71 -2.76 -1.81
CA GLY A 324 -2.77 -3.77 -1.80
C GLY A 324 -2.26 -5.20 -1.99
N ASP A 325 -0.95 -5.43 -1.92
CA ASP A 325 -0.38 -6.77 -1.86
C ASP A 325 -0.88 -7.50 -0.60
N VAL A 326 -1.39 -8.71 -0.80
CA VAL A 326 -1.81 -9.60 0.27
C VAL A 326 -0.65 -10.54 0.63
N TRP A 327 -0.37 -10.71 1.92
CA TRP A 327 0.65 -11.62 2.43
C TRP A 327 0.04 -12.56 3.47
N VAL A 328 0.19 -13.87 3.29
CA VAL A 328 -0.36 -14.92 4.18
C VAL A 328 0.80 -15.73 4.73
N GLY A 329 0.86 -15.92 6.05
CA GLY A 329 1.60 -17.03 6.65
C GLY A 329 0.70 -18.26 6.69
N ASP A 330 1.14 -19.35 6.08
CA ASP A 330 0.40 -20.62 6.00
C ASP A 330 1.20 -21.74 6.68
N VAL A 331 0.57 -22.41 7.65
CA VAL A 331 1.26 -23.33 8.57
C VAL A 331 1.30 -24.76 8.03
N GLY A 332 2.51 -25.31 7.96
CA GLY A 332 2.85 -26.61 7.37
C GLY A 332 2.36 -27.81 8.17
N GLU A 333 2.44 -29.00 7.56
CA GLU A 333 2.03 -30.27 8.16
C GLU A 333 3.18 -30.97 8.87
N ASP A 334 4.18 -31.42 8.10
CA ASP A 334 5.27 -32.28 8.56
C ASP A 334 6.63 -31.83 8.00
N THR A 335 6.68 -30.88 7.04
CA THR A 335 7.92 -30.53 6.34
C THR A 335 8.19 -29.05 6.07
N TRP A 336 7.20 -28.20 5.76
CA TRP A 336 7.47 -26.82 5.29
C TRP A 336 6.45 -25.77 5.76
N GLU A 337 6.96 -24.70 6.39
CA GLU A 337 6.22 -23.45 6.63
C GLU A 337 6.28 -22.50 5.43
N GLU A 338 5.19 -21.79 5.10
CA GLU A 338 5.13 -20.90 3.92
C GLU A 338 4.78 -19.43 4.23
N LEU A 339 5.52 -18.50 3.61
CA LEU A 339 5.07 -17.10 3.44
C LEU A 339 4.66 -16.86 1.99
N ASN A 340 3.36 -16.69 1.78
CA ASN A 340 2.74 -16.55 0.47
C ASN A 340 2.39 -15.10 0.15
N LYS A 341 2.75 -14.64 -1.07
CA LYS A 341 2.20 -13.41 -1.64
C LYS A 341 0.99 -13.76 -2.49
N VAL A 342 -0.20 -13.33 -2.07
CA VAL A 342 -1.45 -13.90 -2.56
C VAL A 342 -2.05 -13.14 -3.73
N VAL A 343 -2.37 -13.86 -4.81
CA VAL A 343 -3.03 -13.35 -6.02
C VAL A 343 -4.46 -13.89 -6.16
N ALA A 344 -5.32 -13.10 -6.81
CA ALA A 344 -6.73 -13.46 -7.00
C ALA A 344 -6.88 -14.69 -7.92
N GLY A 345 -7.50 -15.76 -7.41
CA GLY A 345 -7.64 -17.05 -8.09
C GLY A 345 -6.45 -18.00 -7.92
N GLY A 346 -5.40 -17.59 -7.21
CA GLY A 346 -4.22 -18.41 -6.94
C GLY A 346 -4.55 -19.70 -6.17
N ASN A 347 -3.78 -20.75 -6.46
CA ASN A 347 -3.85 -22.06 -5.83
C ASN A 347 -2.51 -22.37 -5.16
N TYR A 348 -2.45 -22.34 -3.83
CA TYR A 348 -1.18 -22.45 -3.10
C TYR A 348 -0.70 -23.91 -2.91
N GLY A 349 -1.53 -24.87 -3.33
CA GLY A 349 -1.10 -26.24 -3.63
C GLY A 349 -1.45 -27.29 -2.58
N TRP A 350 -1.78 -26.91 -1.35
CA TRP A 350 -2.25 -27.86 -0.34
C TRP A 350 -3.51 -28.59 -0.85
N SER A 351 -3.66 -29.90 -0.74
CA SER A 351 -2.80 -30.94 -0.15
C SER A 351 -2.00 -31.75 -1.20
N ARG A 352 -1.73 -31.16 -2.38
CA ARG A 352 -0.87 -31.73 -3.44
C ARG A 352 0.61 -31.40 -3.26
N ARG A 353 0.89 -30.30 -2.57
CA ARG A 353 2.23 -29.74 -2.31
C ARG A 353 2.26 -29.16 -0.90
N GLU A 354 3.42 -29.19 -0.27
CA GLU A 354 3.75 -28.53 0.99
C GLU A 354 5.12 -27.86 0.77
N GLY A 355 5.21 -26.54 0.96
CA GLY A 355 6.41 -25.80 0.55
C GLY A 355 6.67 -25.95 -0.95
N PRO A 356 7.93 -26.16 -1.38
CA PRO A 356 8.26 -26.42 -2.78
C PRO A 356 8.05 -27.90 -3.19
N GLU A 357 7.65 -28.80 -2.28
CA GLU A 357 7.72 -30.26 -2.49
C GLU A 357 6.35 -30.94 -2.59
N CYS A 358 6.24 -31.97 -3.45
CA CYS A 358 5.00 -32.73 -3.61
C CYS A 358 4.62 -33.48 -2.31
N PHE A 359 3.36 -33.34 -1.91
CA PHE A 359 2.81 -33.93 -0.70
C PHE A 359 2.04 -35.23 -1.01
N PRO A 360 2.10 -36.27 -0.14
CA PRO A 360 3.02 -36.43 0.99
C PRO A 360 4.48 -36.59 0.52
N PRO A 361 5.48 -36.32 1.39
CA PRO A 361 6.89 -36.30 1.00
C PRO A 361 7.35 -37.54 0.22
N GLY A 362 7.97 -37.31 -0.94
CA GLY A 362 8.39 -38.37 -1.88
C GLY A 362 7.32 -38.79 -2.90
N ALA A 363 6.11 -38.21 -2.87
CA ALA A 363 5.12 -38.36 -3.92
C ALA A 363 5.56 -37.67 -5.24
N THR A 364 4.80 -37.90 -6.30
CA THR A 364 4.91 -37.13 -7.55
C THR A 364 3.59 -36.42 -7.83
N CYS A 365 3.67 -35.11 -8.08
CA CYS A 365 2.54 -34.23 -8.29
C CYS A 365 2.77 -33.34 -9.51
N SER A 366 1.74 -32.60 -9.94
CA SER A 366 1.89 -31.56 -10.95
C SER A 366 1.82 -30.19 -10.28
N THR A 367 2.85 -29.37 -10.49
CA THR A 367 2.91 -27.96 -10.08
C THR A 367 2.23 -27.01 -11.07
N ALA A 368 1.65 -27.54 -12.16
CA ALA A 368 1.05 -26.72 -13.20
C ALA A 368 -0.22 -26.00 -12.69
N GLY A 369 -0.16 -24.66 -12.61
CA GLY A 369 -1.24 -23.84 -12.07
C GLY A 369 -1.30 -23.84 -10.54
N LEU A 370 -0.16 -24.11 -9.88
CA LEU A 370 0.08 -23.75 -8.48
C LEU A 370 0.91 -22.46 -8.42
N GLU A 371 0.72 -21.66 -7.39
CA GLU A 371 1.54 -20.48 -7.08
C GLU A 371 2.68 -20.89 -6.13
N ASP A 372 3.89 -20.33 -6.29
CA ASP A 372 5.03 -20.66 -5.44
C ASP A 372 5.12 -19.73 -4.20
N PRO A 373 5.46 -20.25 -3.01
CA PRO A 373 5.70 -19.44 -1.83
C PRO A 373 6.93 -18.55 -1.99
N ILE A 374 6.89 -17.36 -1.36
CA ILE A 374 7.99 -16.39 -1.38
C ILE A 374 9.07 -16.74 -0.34
N VAL A 375 8.67 -17.45 0.73
CA VAL A 375 9.56 -18.12 1.68
C VAL A 375 9.01 -19.51 1.97
N SER A 376 9.88 -20.51 1.94
CA SER A 376 9.63 -21.81 2.58
C SER A 376 10.69 -22.04 3.65
N LEU A 377 10.28 -22.43 4.87
CA LEU A 377 11.19 -22.79 5.96
C LEU A 377 11.00 -24.28 6.29
N PRO A 378 12.03 -25.13 6.19
CA PRO A 378 11.88 -26.55 6.44
C PRO A 378 11.81 -26.83 7.96
N HIS A 379 10.90 -27.70 8.41
CA HIS A 379 10.84 -28.17 9.80
C HIS A 379 12.13 -28.87 10.28
N ALA A 380 12.98 -29.30 9.35
CA ALA A 380 14.32 -29.82 9.63
C ALA A 380 15.27 -28.75 10.23
N ASP A 381 15.03 -27.47 9.97
CA ASP A 381 15.66 -26.36 10.68
C ASP A 381 14.95 -26.14 12.02
N ALA A 382 15.70 -26.14 13.13
CA ALA A 382 15.17 -26.11 14.50
C ALA A 382 14.56 -24.74 14.94
N PHE A 383 13.97 -24.00 14.01
CA PHE A 383 13.34 -22.70 14.18
C PHE A 383 12.15 -22.47 13.23
N ALA A 384 11.64 -23.53 12.58
CA ALA A 384 10.39 -23.51 11.81
C ALA A 384 9.40 -24.49 12.46
N VAL A 385 8.47 -23.96 13.25
CA VAL A 385 7.47 -24.71 14.03
C VAL A 385 6.04 -24.34 13.61
N ALA A 386 5.78 -23.04 13.44
CA ALA A 386 4.59 -22.52 12.78
C ALA A 386 4.79 -21.04 12.42
N ILE A 387 4.51 -20.65 11.18
CA ILE A 387 4.71 -19.29 10.69
C ILE A 387 3.56 -18.35 11.07
N VAL A 388 3.93 -17.17 11.54
CA VAL A 388 3.02 -16.07 11.87
C VAL A 388 3.25 -14.97 10.84
N GLY A 389 2.32 -14.88 9.88
CA GLY A 389 2.26 -13.77 8.94
C GLY A 389 2.06 -12.42 9.64
N GLY A 390 2.54 -11.34 9.02
CA GLY A 390 2.47 -9.99 9.58
C GLY A 390 2.45 -8.91 8.50
N PRO A 391 2.41 -7.63 8.92
CA PRO A 391 2.25 -6.49 8.03
C PRO A 391 3.51 -6.17 7.21
N VAL A 392 3.30 -5.61 6.01
CA VAL A 392 4.32 -4.80 5.36
C VAL A 392 4.51 -3.53 6.19
N TYR A 393 5.70 -3.33 6.78
CA TYR A 393 5.92 -2.22 7.69
C TYR A 393 5.83 -0.86 6.96
N ARG A 394 4.91 0.01 7.42
CA ARG A 394 4.66 1.35 6.87
C ARG A 394 4.87 2.50 7.88
N GLY A 395 5.27 2.21 9.12
CA GLY A 395 5.53 3.21 10.16
C GLY A 395 6.77 4.06 9.95
N ALA A 396 7.01 4.98 10.89
CA ALA A 396 8.09 5.97 10.84
C ALA A 396 9.29 5.65 11.75
N LYS A 397 9.12 4.85 12.83
CA LYS A 397 10.21 4.56 13.79
C LYS A 397 11.37 3.74 13.22
N MET A 398 11.07 2.77 12.34
CA MET A 398 12.04 1.83 11.75
C MET A 398 12.28 2.11 10.26
N PRO A 399 12.85 3.27 9.89
CA PRO A 399 12.97 3.70 8.49
C PRO A 399 13.76 2.72 7.61
N GLY A 400 14.61 1.87 8.19
CA GLY A 400 15.29 0.80 7.45
C GLY A 400 14.41 -0.36 6.99
N ARG A 401 13.20 -0.52 7.55
CA ARG A 401 12.27 -1.63 7.23
C ARG A 401 11.04 -1.20 6.43
N VAL A 402 10.91 0.08 6.05
CA VAL A 402 9.73 0.58 5.32
C VAL A 402 9.54 -0.14 3.99
N GLY A 403 8.42 -0.83 3.83
CA GLY A 403 8.11 -1.66 2.67
C GLY A 403 8.66 -3.08 2.70
N GLN A 404 9.14 -3.55 3.86
CA GLN A 404 9.50 -4.95 4.09
C GLN A 404 8.35 -5.66 4.81
N VAL A 405 8.08 -6.93 4.50
CA VAL A 405 7.13 -7.76 5.25
C VAL A 405 7.77 -8.14 6.58
N LEU A 406 7.06 -8.02 7.69
CA LEU A 406 7.46 -8.64 8.95
C LEU A 406 6.70 -9.95 9.13
N PHE A 407 7.42 -11.01 9.53
CA PHE A 407 6.85 -12.33 9.82
C PHE A 407 7.67 -12.98 10.95
N ALA A 408 7.09 -13.96 11.63
CA ALA A 408 7.77 -14.69 12.70
C ALA A 408 7.57 -16.20 12.59
N ASP A 409 8.42 -16.96 13.27
CA ASP A 409 8.07 -18.30 13.75
C ASP A 409 7.53 -18.20 15.18
N VAL A 410 6.51 -19.01 15.50
CA VAL A 410 5.79 -19.01 16.78
C VAL A 410 6.68 -19.17 18.01
N LEU A 411 7.78 -19.93 17.94
CA LEU A 411 8.59 -20.30 19.11
C LEU A 411 10.02 -19.74 19.11
N SER A 412 10.45 -19.03 18.08
CA SER A 412 11.88 -18.70 17.93
C SER A 412 12.22 -17.30 17.45
N LYS A 413 11.68 -16.83 16.31
CA LYS A 413 12.36 -15.77 15.53
C LYS A 413 11.40 -14.76 14.91
N LEU A 414 11.81 -13.49 14.94
CA LEU A 414 11.26 -12.41 14.12
C LEU A 414 12.15 -12.19 12.88
N PHE A 415 11.52 -12.02 11.72
CA PHE A 415 12.17 -11.82 10.44
C PHE A 415 11.62 -10.59 9.71
N SER A 416 12.42 -10.06 8.78
CA SER A 416 11.97 -9.12 7.75
C SER A 416 12.21 -9.70 6.36
N LEU A 417 11.34 -9.37 5.40
CA LEU A 417 11.50 -9.71 3.98
C LEU A 417 11.52 -8.47 3.11
N ARG A 418 12.59 -8.32 2.33
CA ARG A 418 12.75 -7.30 1.28
C ARG A 418 12.68 -7.96 -0.09
N THR A 419 11.78 -7.49 -0.95
CA THR A 419 11.89 -7.75 -2.40
C THR A 419 12.82 -6.72 -3.05
N ASP A 420 13.72 -7.17 -3.91
CA ASP A 420 14.48 -6.32 -4.83
C ASP A 420 13.53 -5.72 -5.88
N PRO A 421 13.36 -4.39 -5.95
CA PRO A 421 12.43 -3.76 -6.88
C PRO A 421 12.90 -3.70 -8.34
N ALA A 422 14.11 -4.18 -8.64
CA ALA A 422 14.66 -4.28 -10.01
C ALA A 422 14.62 -5.71 -10.56
N THR A 423 14.83 -6.73 -9.72
CA THR A 423 14.84 -8.15 -10.14
C THR A 423 13.59 -8.94 -9.72
N GLY A 424 12.82 -8.45 -8.74
CA GLY A 424 11.71 -9.18 -8.14
C GLY A 424 12.13 -10.26 -7.13
N VAL A 425 13.43 -10.48 -6.92
CA VAL A 425 13.96 -11.49 -6.00
C VAL A 425 13.66 -11.09 -4.56
N ALA A 426 13.10 -12.02 -3.78
CA ALA A 426 12.93 -11.85 -2.35
C ALA A 426 14.20 -12.24 -1.58
N SER A 427 14.52 -11.49 -0.53
CA SER A 427 15.53 -11.82 0.46
C SER A 427 15.00 -11.49 1.85
N TRP A 428 15.29 -12.35 2.84
CA TRP A 428 14.84 -12.17 4.21
C TRP A 428 16.01 -12.19 5.20
N THR A 429 15.79 -11.61 6.38
CA THR A 429 16.80 -11.44 7.44
C THR A 429 16.17 -11.76 8.78
N GLN A 430 16.86 -12.55 9.61
CA GLN A 430 16.50 -12.74 11.02
C GLN A 430 16.87 -11.47 11.79
N GLU A 431 15.89 -10.83 12.41
CA GLU A 431 16.01 -9.49 12.99
C GLU A 431 16.42 -9.48 14.47
N VAL A 432 16.09 -10.57 15.17
CA VAL A 432 16.39 -10.77 16.59
C VAL A 432 17.09 -12.13 16.73
N PRO A 433 18.38 -12.18 17.11
CA PRO A 433 19.13 -13.44 17.21
C PRO A 433 18.65 -14.35 18.36
N ASP A 434 18.56 -13.78 19.57
CA ASP A 434 18.41 -14.50 20.83
C ASP A 434 17.40 -13.80 21.75
N PHE A 435 16.12 -14.07 21.55
CA PHE A 435 15.08 -13.75 22.53
C PHE A 435 14.18 -14.98 22.69
N PRO A 436 13.82 -15.41 23.90
CA PRO A 436 12.74 -16.35 24.09
C PRO A 436 11.44 -15.62 23.74
N LEU A 437 11.00 -15.74 22.48
CA LEU A 437 9.66 -15.36 22.09
C LEU A 437 8.70 -16.35 22.75
N GLU A 438 8.04 -15.90 23.82
CA GLU A 438 6.84 -16.56 24.32
C GLU A 438 5.82 -16.66 23.16
N PRO A 439 5.06 -17.76 23.04
CA PRO A 439 4.49 -18.20 21.76
C PRO A 439 3.78 -17.09 20.98
N VAL A 440 4.32 -16.71 19.83
CA VAL A 440 3.84 -15.57 19.02
C VAL A 440 2.50 -15.92 18.38
N VAL A 441 1.47 -15.09 18.60
CA VAL A 441 0.12 -15.31 18.04
C VAL A 441 -0.25 -14.31 16.95
N ALA A 442 0.38 -13.13 16.91
CA ALA A 442 0.21 -12.18 15.82
C ALA A 442 1.36 -11.14 15.77
N ILE A 443 1.65 -10.65 14.56
CA ILE A 443 2.29 -9.34 14.36
C ILE A 443 1.22 -8.42 13.77
N VAL A 444 1.03 -7.25 14.37
CA VAL A 444 -0.08 -6.33 14.08
C VAL A 444 0.42 -4.89 13.99
N GLU A 445 -0.34 -4.01 13.34
CA GLU A 445 -0.02 -2.58 13.20
C GLU A 445 -1.10 -1.66 13.81
N ASP A 446 -0.70 -0.45 14.21
CA ASP A 446 -1.59 0.60 14.70
C ASP A 446 -2.03 1.58 13.57
N ASP A 447 -2.78 2.64 13.92
CA ASP A 447 -3.19 3.67 12.96
C ASP A 447 -2.01 4.53 12.45
N ALA A 448 -0.90 4.59 13.21
CA ALA A 448 0.35 5.21 12.80
C ALA A 448 1.27 4.28 11.97
N LYS A 449 0.87 3.01 11.79
CA LYS A 449 1.63 1.94 11.14
C LYS A 449 2.88 1.49 11.88
N GLU A 450 2.92 1.77 13.18
CA GLU A 450 3.89 1.19 14.11
C GLU A 450 3.41 -0.21 14.52
N VAL A 451 4.34 -1.14 14.70
CA VAL A 451 4.06 -2.57 14.80
C VAL A 451 4.28 -3.14 16.20
N TYR A 452 3.48 -4.15 16.51
CA TYR A 452 3.43 -4.82 17.80
C TYR A 452 3.41 -6.34 17.60
N LEU A 453 4.05 -7.07 18.51
CA LEU A 453 4.02 -8.52 18.63
C LEU A 453 3.11 -8.89 19.80
N LEU A 454 2.15 -9.79 19.57
CA LEU A 454 1.31 -10.41 20.61
C LEU A 454 1.83 -11.81 20.90
N ALA A 455 1.98 -12.13 22.19
CA ALA A 455 2.37 -13.46 22.67
C ALA A 455 1.24 -14.09 23.51
N TYR A 456 1.11 -15.41 23.42
CA TYR A 456 0.09 -16.20 24.12
C TYR A 456 0.15 -16.01 25.65
N THR A 457 1.31 -15.67 26.22
CA THR A 457 1.55 -15.39 27.65
C THR A 457 0.92 -14.09 28.17
N ASN A 458 -0.04 -13.50 27.44
CA ASN A 458 -0.67 -12.21 27.72
C ASN A 458 0.26 -11.00 27.51
N GLU A 459 1.38 -11.20 26.82
CA GLU A 459 2.42 -10.19 26.65
C GLU A 459 2.33 -9.52 25.28
N VAL A 460 2.60 -8.21 25.26
CA VAL A 460 2.59 -7.40 24.04
C VAL A 460 3.90 -6.63 24.00
N TYR A 461 4.55 -6.62 22.84
CA TYR A 461 5.80 -5.91 22.63
C TYR A 461 5.65 -4.92 21.47
N ALA A 462 5.99 -3.66 21.67
CA ALA A 462 6.22 -2.75 20.55
C ALA A 462 7.55 -3.15 19.88
N ILE A 463 7.57 -3.20 18.55
CA ILE A 463 8.77 -3.47 17.77
C ILE A 463 9.32 -2.11 17.31
N ASP A 464 10.50 -1.76 17.80
CA ASP A 464 11.22 -0.51 17.52
C ASP A 464 12.62 -0.84 16.92
N GLU A 465 13.37 0.13 16.40
CA GLU A 465 14.82 -0.05 16.18
C GLU A 465 15.58 0.09 17.52
N GLU A 466 16.64 -0.71 17.73
CA GLU A 466 17.58 -0.50 18.85
C GLU A 466 18.16 0.94 18.81
N PRO A 467 18.29 1.67 19.94
CA PRO A 467 18.92 3.00 20.00
C PRO A 467 20.44 2.99 19.73
N GLY A 468 20.83 2.67 18.51
CA GLY A 468 22.22 2.73 18.07
C GLY A 468 22.78 4.17 18.08
N PRO A 469 24.11 4.34 18.18
CA PRO A 469 24.75 5.66 18.13
C PRO A 469 24.34 6.43 16.86
N PRO A 470 24.42 7.77 16.87
CA PRO A 470 24.14 8.57 15.68
C PRO A 470 25.06 8.11 14.54
N ALA A 471 24.47 7.62 13.46
CA ALA A 471 25.22 7.10 12.33
C ALA A 471 26.07 8.23 11.73
N THR A 472 27.39 8.09 11.76
CA THR A 472 28.35 9.07 11.23
C THR A 472 28.31 9.06 9.70
N THR A 473 27.24 9.62 9.14
CA THR A 473 27.08 9.80 7.72
C THR A 473 27.90 10.99 7.23
N THR A 474 28.55 10.83 6.09
CA THR A 474 29.19 11.92 5.34
C THR A 474 28.19 12.70 4.49
N PHE A 475 26.90 12.35 4.55
CA PHE A 475 25.88 12.96 3.71
C PHE A 475 25.52 14.37 4.21
N PRO A 476 25.47 15.39 3.33
CA PRO A 476 25.31 16.79 3.74
C PRO A 476 24.03 17.09 4.53
N GLU A 477 24.19 17.53 5.78
CA GLU A 477 23.10 18.06 6.60
C GLU A 477 22.51 19.37 6.03
N LYS A 478 23.30 20.12 5.25
CA LYS A 478 22.88 21.38 4.62
C LYS A 478 22.87 21.29 3.11
N LEU A 479 21.95 22.02 2.48
CA LEU A 479 21.85 22.12 1.02
C LEU A 479 23.10 22.77 0.41
N SER A 480 23.66 23.79 1.08
CA SER A 480 24.93 24.44 0.72
C SER A 480 26.14 23.51 0.63
N ASP A 481 26.11 22.39 1.35
CA ASP A 481 27.19 21.38 1.40
C ASP A 481 26.99 20.22 0.40
N THR A 482 25.89 20.22 -0.38
CA THR A 482 25.62 19.18 -1.40
C THR A 482 26.45 19.28 -2.67
N GLY A 483 27.12 20.41 -2.90
CA GLY A 483 27.81 20.71 -4.16
C GLY A 483 26.88 20.89 -5.38
N CYS A 484 25.57 20.71 -5.21
CA CYS A 484 24.53 20.94 -6.22
C CYS A 484 23.97 22.38 -6.19
N PHE A 485 24.14 23.08 -5.07
CA PHE A 485 23.78 24.49 -4.89
C PHE A 485 25.03 25.29 -4.49
N GLN A 486 25.02 26.59 -4.77
CA GLN A 486 26.19 27.44 -4.53
C GLN A 486 26.38 27.66 -3.02
N LYS A 487 27.53 27.26 -2.48
CA LYS A 487 27.80 27.36 -1.03
C LYS A 487 27.73 28.80 -0.47
N SER A 488 27.93 29.81 -1.32
CA SER A 488 27.78 31.24 -0.98
C SER A 488 26.34 31.77 -1.11
N ASN A 489 25.47 31.10 -1.86
CA ASN A 489 24.06 31.46 -2.03
C ASN A 489 23.26 30.20 -2.41
N PRO A 490 22.79 29.40 -1.43
CA PRO A 490 22.17 28.11 -1.70
C PRO A 490 20.84 28.18 -2.46
N LYS A 491 20.27 29.38 -2.66
CA LYS A 491 19.10 29.59 -3.53
C LYS A 491 19.44 29.37 -5.01
N LEU A 492 20.72 29.48 -5.37
CA LEU A 492 21.19 29.32 -6.75
C LEU A 492 21.82 27.93 -6.93
N PRO A 493 21.43 27.17 -7.97
CA PRO A 493 22.09 25.92 -8.33
C PRO A 493 23.52 26.17 -8.87
N VAL A 494 24.36 25.13 -8.87
CA VAL A 494 25.63 25.16 -9.63
C VAL A 494 25.38 25.02 -11.14
N SER A 495 26.32 25.44 -11.99
CA SER A 495 26.16 25.40 -13.46
C SER A 495 25.95 24.00 -14.06
N ALA A 496 26.31 22.94 -13.33
CA ALA A 496 26.05 21.54 -13.69
C ALA A 496 24.57 21.11 -13.60
N MET A 497 23.76 21.85 -12.84
CA MET A 497 22.35 21.56 -12.58
C MET A 497 21.50 22.24 -13.65
N ILE A 498 21.14 21.48 -14.68
CA ILE A 498 20.44 21.94 -15.87
C ILE A 498 18.97 22.15 -15.54
N PRO A 499 18.39 23.35 -15.80
CA PRO A 499 16.97 23.59 -15.59
C PRO A 499 16.13 22.77 -16.58
N TYR A 500 14.96 22.32 -16.13
CA TYR A 500 13.94 21.72 -16.99
C TYR A 500 12.53 22.13 -16.56
N SER A 501 11.58 22.04 -17.49
CA SER A 501 10.17 22.40 -17.28
C SER A 501 9.29 21.39 -18.02
N PRO A 502 8.62 20.47 -17.31
CA PRO A 502 7.63 19.59 -17.90
C PRO A 502 6.43 20.41 -18.41
N ASN A 503 6.01 20.18 -19.65
CA ASN A 503 4.84 20.84 -20.26
C ASN A 503 3.58 20.70 -19.40
N SER A 504 3.40 19.57 -18.70
CA SER A 504 2.30 19.32 -17.77
C SER A 504 2.85 19.08 -16.35
N PRO A 505 2.94 20.11 -15.50
CA PRO A 505 3.51 19.98 -14.16
C PRO A 505 2.56 19.27 -13.18
N PHE A 506 3.10 18.33 -12.39
CA PHE A 506 2.41 17.72 -11.24
C PHE A 506 1.89 18.78 -10.24
N TRP A 507 0.62 18.67 -9.83
CA TRP A 507 -0.02 19.52 -8.81
C TRP A 507 0.65 19.35 -7.44
N SER A 508 0.73 20.41 -6.64
CA SER A 508 1.35 20.37 -5.30
C SER A 508 0.83 21.50 -4.42
N ASP A 509 -0.48 21.57 -4.17
CA ASP A 509 -1.13 22.59 -3.34
C ASP A 509 -0.72 24.04 -3.67
N GLY A 510 -0.69 24.37 -4.96
CA GLY A 510 -0.32 25.70 -5.45
C GLY A 510 1.16 26.08 -5.34
N ALA A 511 2.04 25.20 -4.86
CA ALA A 511 3.46 25.50 -4.74
C ALA A 511 4.15 25.67 -6.11
N GLU A 512 4.86 26.78 -6.29
CA GLU A 512 5.75 27.05 -7.43
C GLU A 512 6.94 26.06 -7.39
N LYS A 513 7.45 25.64 -8.54
CA LYS A 513 8.47 24.57 -8.64
C LYS A 513 9.57 24.89 -9.65
N GLU A 514 10.73 25.29 -9.15
CA GLU A 514 11.98 25.25 -9.91
C GLU A 514 12.48 23.79 -9.97
N ARG A 515 13.01 23.34 -11.12
CA ARG A 515 13.43 21.94 -11.31
C ARG A 515 14.74 21.85 -12.07
N TYR A 516 15.63 20.98 -11.62
CA TYR A 516 16.97 20.83 -12.15
C TYR A 516 17.42 19.37 -12.19
N PHE A 517 18.38 19.03 -13.05
CA PHE A 517 19.12 17.77 -12.96
C PHE A 517 20.61 17.97 -13.27
N ALA A 518 21.49 17.20 -12.61
CA ALA A 518 22.89 17.05 -12.97
C ALA A 518 23.20 15.57 -13.22
N ILE A 519 24.02 15.31 -14.25
CA ILE A 519 24.51 13.97 -14.57
C ILE A 519 26.05 13.95 -14.53
N PRO A 520 26.71 12.89 -14.02
CA PRO A 520 28.17 12.82 -13.93
C PRO A 520 28.87 12.93 -15.27
N ASP A 521 30.01 13.61 -15.31
CA ASP A 521 30.80 13.84 -16.52
C ASP A 521 31.08 12.54 -17.30
N GLY A 522 30.94 12.60 -18.63
CA GLY A 522 31.05 11.44 -19.52
C GLY A 522 29.83 10.52 -19.54
N ALA A 523 29.10 10.37 -18.44
CA ALA A 523 27.86 9.57 -18.39
C ALA A 523 26.74 10.23 -19.21
N LYS A 524 25.77 9.43 -19.68
CA LYS A 524 24.69 9.84 -20.59
C LYS A 524 23.35 9.23 -20.20
N ILE A 525 22.26 9.89 -20.56
CA ILE A 525 20.87 9.48 -20.38
C ILE A 525 20.48 8.54 -21.53
N THR A 526 19.83 7.43 -21.22
CA THR A 526 19.17 6.57 -22.20
C THR A 526 17.68 6.89 -22.25
N VAL A 527 17.13 7.02 -23.45
CA VAL A 527 15.69 7.15 -23.65
C VAL A 527 15.13 5.75 -23.92
N THR A 528 14.11 5.34 -23.16
CA THR A 528 13.49 4.02 -23.28
C THR A 528 12.53 3.95 -24.48
N ALA A 529 12.03 2.75 -24.79
CA ALA A 529 10.98 2.57 -25.79
C ALA A 529 9.64 3.26 -25.44
N SER A 530 9.39 3.59 -24.17
CA SER A 530 8.24 4.39 -23.72
C SER A 530 8.51 5.90 -23.81
N GLY A 531 9.74 6.34 -24.08
CA GLY A 531 10.16 7.73 -24.03
C GLY A 531 10.55 8.25 -22.65
N ASP A 532 10.46 7.41 -21.61
CA ASP A 532 10.98 7.71 -20.26
C ASP A 532 12.52 7.86 -20.29
N PHE A 533 13.10 8.67 -19.40
CA PHE A 533 14.56 8.83 -19.30
C PHE A 533 15.15 7.92 -18.21
N ASP A 534 15.93 6.92 -18.61
CA ASP A 534 16.83 6.17 -17.73
C ASP A 534 18.12 6.97 -17.50
N PHE A 535 18.27 7.46 -16.27
CA PHE A 535 19.38 8.32 -15.86
C PHE A 535 20.56 7.50 -15.31
N PRO A 536 21.81 7.83 -15.67
CA PRO A 536 22.98 7.08 -15.23
C PRO A 536 23.19 7.14 -13.71
N ILE A 537 23.96 6.19 -13.19
CA ILE A 537 24.49 6.22 -11.82
C ILE A 537 25.19 7.57 -11.55
N GLY A 538 25.03 8.10 -10.33
CA GLY A 538 25.50 9.40 -9.88
C GLY A 538 24.65 10.60 -10.33
N THR A 539 23.51 10.38 -10.98
CA THR A 539 22.56 11.46 -11.32
C THR A 539 21.93 12.06 -10.07
N VAL A 540 21.79 13.38 -10.03
CA VAL A 540 21.00 14.10 -9.01
C VAL A 540 19.90 14.90 -9.70
N LEU A 541 18.64 14.65 -9.34
CA LEU A 541 17.50 15.51 -9.66
C LEU A 541 17.24 16.43 -8.46
N ALA A 542 16.85 17.69 -8.69
CA ALA A 542 16.37 18.59 -7.65
C ALA A 542 15.04 19.27 -8.02
N LYS A 543 14.23 19.54 -7.01
CA LYS A 543 13.00 20.33 -7.10
C LYS A 543 12.97 21.31 -5.92
N SER A 544 13.00 22.61 -6.17
CA SER A 544 12.85 23.65 -5.14
C SER A 544 11.43 24.20 -5.17
N PHE A 545 10.77 24.21 -4.02
CA PHE A 545 9.36 24.55 -3.84
C PHE A 545 9.21 25.89 -3.14
N ARG A 546 8.34 26.76 -3.67
CA ARG A 546 7.95 28.02 -3.01
C ARG A 546 6.45 28.05 -2.73
N ILE A 547 6.07 28.70 -1.64
CA ILE A 547 4.67 29.03 -1.31
C ILE A 547 4.62 30.54 -1.09
N ALA A 548 3.85 31.24 -1.93
CA ALA A 548 3.81 32.71 -1.98
C ALA A 548 5.23 33.31 -2.08
N GLY A 549 6.01 32.89 -3.08
CA GLY A 549 7.39 33.31 -3.33
C GLY A 549 8.46 32.78 -2.34
N LYS A 550 8.11 32.48 -1.09
CA LYS A 550 9.07 31.96 -0.08
C LYS A 550 9.40 30.49 -0.30
N LEU A 551 10.69 30.17 -0.35
CA LEU A 551 11.22 28.80 -0.36
C LEU A 551 10.81 28.05 0.92
N VAL A 552 10.26 26.85 0.74
CA VAL A 552 9.83 25.96 1.84
C VAL A 552 10.61 24.67 1.88
N GLU A 553 10.94 24.12 0.71
CA GLU A 553 11.63 22.83 0.56
C GLU A 553 12.55 22.86 -0.67
N THR A 554 13.72 22.24 -0.56
CA THR A 554 14.43 21.71 -1.73
C THR A 554 14.56 20.20 -1.58
N ARG A 555 14.00 19.45 -2.53
CA ARG A 555 14.05 17.99 -2.55
C ARG A 555 15.06 17.51 -3.57
N LEU A 556 15.99 16.68 -3.13
CA LEU A 556 16.91 15.95 -4.01
C LEU A 556 16.40 14.52 -4.21
N PHE A 557 16.57 13.98 -5.42
CA PHE A 557 16.31 12.58 -5.72
C PHE A 557 17.43 12.08 -6.63
N ALA A 558 18.26 11.17 -6.14
CA ALA A 558 19.53 10.79 -6.77
C ALA A 558 19.67 9.29 -6.97
N ARG A 559 20.41 8.87 -8.00
CA ARG A 559 20.80 7.49 -8.26
C ARG A 559 22.23 7.29 -7.78
N HIS A 560 22.44 6.44 -6.79
CA HIS A 560 23.73 6.25 -6.12
C HIS A 560 24.57 5.14 -6.78
N ASP A 561 25.79 4.97 -6.30
CA ASP A 561 26.80 4.05 -6.87
C ASP A 561 26.40 2.57 -6.79
N ASP A 562 25.46 2.22 -5.90
CA ASP A 562 24.81 0.90 -5.81
C ASP A 562 23.65 0.72 -6.81
N GLY A 563 23.48 1.65 -7.76
CA GLY A 563 22.45 1.63 -8.80
C GLY A 563 21.07 2.09 -8.34
N GLU A 564 20.87 2.20 -7.03
CA GLU A 564 19.61 2.48 -6.35
C GLU A 564 19.32 3.98 -6.22
N TRP A 565 18.05 4.32 -6.04
CA TRP A 565 17.62 5.70 -5.84
C TRP A 565 17.51 6.06 -4.36
N GLY A 566 17.63 7.36 -4.05
CA GLY A 566 17.45 7.94 -2.72
C GLY A 566 16.75 9.31 -2.80
N GLY A 567 15.77 9.55 -1.92
CA GLY A 567 15.04 10.82 -1.80
C GLY A 567 15.37 11.58 -0.52
N TYR A 568 15.57 12.89 -0.62
CA TYR A 568 16.07 13.75 0.45
C TYR A 568 15.34 15.09 0.48
N SER A 569 14.63 15.36 1.57
CA SER A 569 13.84 16.59 1.76
C SER A 569 14.61 17.57 2.65
N TYR A 570 15.02 18.73 2.13
CA TYR A 570 15.65 19.79 2.90
C TYR A 570 14.63 20.90 3.23
N GLU A 571 14.44 21.21 4.51
CA GLU A 571 13.58 22.31 4.97
C GLU A 571 14.37 23.63 4.97
N TRP A 572 13.85 24.65 4.27
CA TRP A 572 14.44 25.99 4.28
C TRP A 572 14.23 26.68 5.62
N ASN A 573 15.27 27.37 6.09
CA ASN A 573 15.16 28.24 7.26
C ASN A 573 14.37 29.52 6.95
N ASP A 574 13.84 30.18 7.98
CA ASP A 574 12.85 31.24 7.76
C ASP A 574 13.37 32.52 7.11
N THR A 575 14.70 32.72 7.07
CA THR A 575 15.40 33.79 6.35
C THR A 575 15.90 33.37 4.96
N GLU A 576 15.57 32.13 4.52
CA GLU A 576 16.00 31.52 3.26
C GLU A 576 17.53 31.53 3.04
N THR A 577 18.34 31.45 4.10
CA THR A 577 19.81 31.52 3.97
C THR A 577 20.45 30.16 3.66
N ASP A 578 19.80 29.07 4.05
CA ASP A 578 20.17 27.67 3.73
C ASP A 578 18.97 26.75 4.03
N ALA A 579 19.07 25.48 3.65
CA ALA A 579 18.10 24.45 3.99
C ALA A 579 18.76 23.25 4.69
N THR A 580 18.07 22.64 5.65
CA THR A 580 18.58 21.54 6.48
C THR A 580 17.86 20.23 6.15
N LEU A 581 18.62 19.15 6.00
CA LEU A 581 18.11 17.81 5.70
C LEU A 581 17.20 17.31 6.82
N LEU A 582 16.00 16.86 6.45
CA LEU A 582 15.09 16.23 7.40
C LEU A 582 15.45 14.75 7.60
N PRO A 583 15.48 14.26 8.86
CA PRO A 583 15.74 12.84 9.14
C PRO A 583 14.53 11.94 8.84
N ALA A 584 13.32 12.50 8.87
CA ALA A 584 12.04 11.82 8.67
C ALA A 584 11.04 12.74 7.96
N GLY A 585 9.85 12.22 7.61
CA GLY A 585 8.77 13.02 7.05
C GLY A 585 8.18 14.01 8.06
N LYS A 586 7.64 15.14 7.59
CA LYS A 586 7.15 16.24 8.43
C LYS A 586 5.96 16.95 7.76
N VAL A 587 5.02 17.44 8.56
CA VAL A 587 4.01 18.43 8.14
C VAL A 587 4.30 19.76 8.82
N LYS A 588 4.21 20.87 8.08
CA LYS A 588 4.42 22.23 8.58
C LYS A 588 3.41 23.18 7.95
N THR A 589 2.75 24.00 8.74
CA THR A 589 1.93 25.10 8.22
C THR A 589 2.84 26.25 7.76
N VAL A 590 2.72 26.65 6.49
CA VAL A 590 3.39 27.80 5.91
C VAL A 590 2.32 28.76 5.40
N GLY A 591 2.20 29.92 6.03
CA GLY A 591 1.05 30.81 5.82
C GLY A 591 -0.25 30.09 6.19
N THR A 592 -1.13 29.89 5.22
CA THR A 592 -2.37 29.10 5.35
C THR A 592 -2.24 27.65 4.87
N THR A 593 -1.12 27.27 4.23
CA THR A 593 -0.95 25.96 3.58
C THR A 593 -0.23 24.97 4.49
N ALA A 594 -0.84 23.82 4.77
CA ALA A 594 -0.19 22.71 5.46
C ALA A 594 0.68 21.91 4.49
N TRP A 595 1.97 22.24 4.40
CA TRP A 595 2.95 21.58 3.53
C TRP A 595 3.36 20.20 4.08
N THR A 596 3.65 19.24 3.18
CA THR A 596 4.20 17.93 3.53
C THR A 596 5.59 17.76 2.96
N TYR A 597 6.57 17.63 3.85
CA TYR A 597 7.89 17.08 3.53
C TYR A 597 7.80 15.54 3.59
N PRO A 598 7.99 14.82 2.48
CA PRO A 598 7.98 13.36 2.50
C PRO A 598 9.22 12.82 3.24
N SER A 599 9.08 11.66 3.88
CA SER A 599 10.23 10.87 4.30
C SER A 599 10.99 10.30 3.10
N ARG A 600 12.17 9.71 3.37
CA ARG A 600 12.93 8.97 2.35
C ARG A 600 12.11 7.81 1.75
N GLY A 601 11.27 7.16 2.56
CA GLY A 601 10.37 6.08 2.15
C GLY A 601 9.17 6.58 1.34
N ASP A 602 8.53 7.68 1.78
CA ASP A 602 7.36 8.26 1.09
C ASP A 602 7.64 8.61 -0.37
N CYS A 603 8.87 9.02 -0.70
CA CYS A 603 9.29 9.31 -2.07
C CYS A 603 8.97 8.12 -3.02
N PHE A 604 9.17 6.89 -2.56
CA PHE A 604 8.96 5.68 -3.38
C PHE A 604 7.50 5.27 -3.56
N ARG A 605 6.56 5.92 -2.86
CA ARG A 605 5.11 5.71 -3.10
C ARG A 605 4.69 6.23 -4.49
N CYS A 606 5.37 7.23 -5.02
CA CYS A 606 5.19 7.72 -6.39
C CYS A 606 6.37 7.35 -7.30
N HIS A 607 7.61 7.39 -6.80
CA HIS A 607 8.82 7.05 -7.57
C HIS A 607 9.02 5.52 -7.66
N THR A 608 8.02 4.81 -8.17
CA THR A 608 8.01 3.34 -8.33
C THR A 608 8.88 2.89 -9.51
N ALA A 609 9.21 1.60 -9.58
CA ALA A 609 9.91 1.02 -10.72
C ALA A 609 9.06 1.09 -12.01
N ALA A 610 7.77 0.78 -11.92
CA ALA A 610 6.84 0.87 -13.04
C ALA A 610 6.68 2.30 -13.58
N ALA A 611 6.79 3.33 -12.72
CA ALA A 611 6.81 4.74 -13.09
C ALA A 611 8.22 5.27 -13.48
N GLY A 612 9.17 4.38 -13.80
CA GLY A 612 10.49 4.75 -14.33
C GLY A 612 11.43 5.46 -13.35
N ARG A 613 11.04 5.63 -12.07
CA ARG A 613 11.70 6.45 -11.02
C ARG A 613 11.81 7.95 -11.31
N SER A 614 12.00 8.40 -12.55
CA SER A 614 12.32 9.78 -12.96
C SER A 614 11.07 10.61 -13.33
N LEU A 615 10.13 10.78 -12.39
CA LEU A 615 8.81 11.36 -12.65
C LEU A 615 8.84 12.73 -13.36
N GLY A 616 8.32 12.76 -14.60
CA GLY A 616 8.20 13.94 -15.47
C GLY A 616 9.43 14.25 -16.33
N LEU A 617 10.40 13.33 -16.43
CA LEU A 617 11.56 13.43 -17.31
C LEU A 617 11.46 12.37 -18.41
N GLU A 618 10.76 12.76 -19.47
CA GLU A 618 10.38 11.91 -20.60
C GLU A 618 10.25 12.76 -21.87
N LEU A 619 10.30 12.14 -23.06
CA LEU A 619 10.20 12.86 -24.33
C LEU A 619 8.98 13.78 -24.41
N GLY A 620 7.79 13.27 -24.05
CA GLY A 620 6.55 14.03 -24.18
C GLY A 620 6.46 15.27 -23.29
N GLN A 621 7.02 15.22 -22.08
CA GLN A 621 7.05 16.35 -21.14
C GLN A 621 8.09 17.41 -21.50
N LEU A 622 9.21 17.00 -22.09
CA LEU A 622 10.34 17.88 -22.40
C LEU A 622 10.34 18.35 -23.86
N ASN A 623 9.41 17.87 -24.69
CA ASN A 623 9.19 18.42 -26.02
C ASN A 623 8.41 19.75 -25.93
N GLY A 624 9.12 20.78 -25.46
CA GLY A 624 8.64 22.13 -25.26
C GLY A 624 9.84 23.07 -25.04
N ASP A 625 9.62 24.38 -25.16
CA ASP A 625 10.67 25.36 -24.91
C ASP A 625 11.02 25.47 -23.41
N GLY A 626 12.31 25.48 -23.10
CA GLY A 626 12.84 25.78 -21.76
C GLY A 626 13.71 27.03 -21.77
N VAL A 627 13.77 27.71 -20.63
CA VAL A 627 14.64 28.88 -20.41
C VAL A 627 15.97 28.42 -19.80
N TYR A 628 17.07 28.96 -20.33
CA TYR A 628 18.45 28.65 -19.94
C TYR A 628 19.14 29.92 -19.43
N PRO A 629 19.12 30.20 -18.11
CA PRO A 629 19.65 31.44 -17.55
C PRO A 629 21.15 31.65 -17.79
N SER A 630 21.93 30.56 -17.88
CA SER A 630 23.37 30.58 -18.10
C SER A 630 23.79 31.13 -19.48
N THR A 631 22.88 31.17 -20.45
CA THR A 631 23.10 31.70 -21.80
C THR A 631 22.13 32.82 -22.17
N ASN A 632 21.16 33.11 -21.30
CA ASN A 632 19.99 33.96 -21.53
C ASN A 632 19.20 33.60 -22.81
N ARG A 633 18.91 32.30 -22.98
CA ARG A 633 18.19 31.77 -24.15
C ARG A 633 16.90 31.04 -23.79
N ILE A 634 15.99 30.97 -24.76
CA ILE A 634 14.84 30.06 -24.77
C ILE A 634 14.90 29.15 -26.01
N SER A 635 14.72 27.84 -25.81
CA SER A 635 14.82 26.82 -26.86
C SER A 635 14.17 25.50 -26.42
N ASN A 636 13.70 24.69 -27.39
CA ASN A 636 13.23 23.33 -27.15
C ASN A 636 14.24 22.53 -26.31
N GLN A 637 13.76 21.87 -25.25
CA GLN A 637 14.62 21.21 -24.27
C GLN A 637 15.28 19.97 -24.86
N LEU A 638 14.52 19.08 -25.53
CA LEU A 638 15.07 17.88 -26.17
C LEU A 638 16.21 18.20 -27.15
N ARG A 639 15.99 19.18 -28.04
CA ARG A 639 17.02 19.65 -28.99
C ARG A 639 18.27 20.19 -28.28
N THR A 640 18.09 20.83 -27.12
CA THR A 640 19.20 21.35 -26.31
C THR A 640 19.99 20.22 -25.62
N LEU A 641 19.29 19.22 -25.06
CA LEU A 641 19.94 18.07 -24.40
C LEU A 641 20.71 17.20 -25.39
N ASP A 642 20.13 16.95 -26.57
CA ASP A 642 20.79 16.24 -27.66
C ASP A 642 22.03 17.01 -28.17
N ARG A 643 21.86 18.30 -28.54
CA ARG A 643 22.95 19.14 -29.06
C ARG A 643 24.12 19.28 -28.10
N ALA A 644 23.85 19.34 -26.80
CA ALA A 644 24.86 19.41 -25.75
C ALA A 644 25.47 18.05 -25.35
N GLY A 645 24.96 16.93 -25.88
CA GLY A 645 25.55 15.60 -25.72
C GLY A 645 25.13 14.85 -24.44
N PHE A 646 23.95 15.14 -23.90
CA PHE A 646 23.42 14.44 -22.72
C PHE A 646 22.94 13.02 -23.00
N LEU A 647 22.60 12.69 -24.24
CA LEU A 647 21.88 11.47 -24.63
C LEU A 647 22.81 10.39 -25.20
N THR A 648 22.47 9.10 -25.02
CA THR A 648 23.23 7.96 -25.58
C THR A 648 23.14 7.87 -27.10
N ALA A 649 21.95 8.09 -27.67
CA ALA A 649 21.68 8.17 -29.10
C ALA A 649 21.09 9.55 -29.48
N PRO A 650 21.27 10.03 -30.72
CA PRO A 650 20.65 11.25 -31.19
C PRO A 650 19.13 11.09 -31.33
N LEU A 651 18.39 12.19 -31.14
CA LEU A 651 16.93 12.20 -31.30
C LEU A 651 16.50 12.54 -32.74
N PRO A 652 15.31 12.08 -33.17
CA PRO A 652 14.58 12.73 -34.27
C PRO A 652 14.36 14.22 -33.97
N ASP A 653 14.15 15.05 -35.00
CA ASP A 653 13.81 16.46 -34.79
C ASP A 653 12.55 16.55 -33.90
N PRO A 654 12.57 17.27 -32.76
CA PRO A 654 11.44 17.32 -31.84
C PRO A 654 10.12 17.81 -32.45
N ALA A 655 10.14 18.47 -33.62
CA ALA A 655 8.94 18.75 -34.42
C ALA A 655 8.21 17.50 -34.96
N THR A 656 8.86 16.33 -34.93
CA THR A 656 8.31 15.01 -35.31
C THR A 656 7.97 14.13 -34.10
N LEU A 657 8.39 14.53 -32.90
CA LEU A 657 8.11 13.81 -31.66
C LEU A 657 6.79 14.27 -31.05
N VAL A 658 6.12 13.39 -30.31
CA VAL A 658 4.95 13.77 -29.53
C VAL A 658 5.36 14.79 -28.47
N ALA A 659 4.57 15.87 -28.33
CA ALA A 659 4.60 16.77 -27.19
C ALA A 659 3.31 16.58 -26.40
N TYR A 660 3.41 16.52 -25.08
CA TYR A 660 2.25 16.61 -24.21
C TYR A 660 1.85 18.09 -24.12
N PRO A 661 0.60 18.48 -24.44
CA PRO A 661 0.20 19.88 -24.40
C PRO A 661 0.11 20.38 -22.95
N PRO A 662 0.53 21.63 -22.66
CA PRO A 662 0.21 22.29 -21.40
C PRO A 662 -1.30 22.24 -21.12
N PRO A 663 -1.73 21.74 -19.95
CA PRO A 663 -3.13 21.38 -19.72
C PRO A 663 -4.08 22.59 -19.72
N PHE A 664 -3.60 23.75 -19.28
CA PHE A 664 -4.40 24.96 -19.09
C PHE A 664 -4.30 25.96 -20.25
N GLU A 665 -3.43 25.72 -21.24
CA GLU A 665 -3.37 26.54 -22.46
C GLU A 665 -4.38 26.04 -23.50
N ALA A 666 -5.52 26.74 -23.65
CA ALA A 666 -6.58 26.32 -24.57
C ALA A 666 -6.11 26.14 -26.03
N SER A 667 -5.07 26.86 -26.45
CA SER A 667 -4.44 26.78 -27.78
C SER A 667 -3.46 25.63 -27.97
N ALA A 668 -3.00 24.97 -26.90
CA ALA A 668 -1.94 23.96 -26.99
C ALA A 668 -2.39 22.60 -27.55
N GLY A 669 -3.70 22.32 -27.56
CA GLY A 669 -4.23 21.06 -28.08
C GLY A 669 -5.72 20.87 -27.80
N SER A 670 -6.26 19.75 -28.28
CA SER A 670 -7.65 19.38 -28.02
C SER A 670 -7.92 19.23 -26.52
N LEU A 671 -9.18 19.39 -26.13
CA LEU A 671 -9.63 19.25 -24.75
C LEU A 671 -9.25 17.89 -24.15
N GLU A 672 -9.41 16.81 -24.92
CA GLU A 672 -8.93 15.48 -24.55
C GLU A 672 -7.41 15.43 -24.34
N ALA A 673 -6.62 15.94 -25.29
CA ALA A 673 -5.17 15.88 -25.19
C ALA A 673 -4.67 16.64 -23.95
N ARG A 674 -5.26 17.79 -23.62
CA ARG A 674 -4.94 18.56 -22.42
C ARG A 674 -5.38 17.85 -21.14
N ALA A 675 -6.59 17.28 -21.09
CA ALA A 675 -7.06 16.51 -19.94
C ALA A 675 -6.22 15.23 -19.71
N ARG A 676 -5.86 14.49 -20.77
CA ARG A 676 -5.00 13.31 -20.67
C ARG A 676 -3.55 13.66 -20.35
N SER A 677 -3.04 14.82 -20.79
CA SER A 677 -1.75 15.39 -20.35
C SER A 677 -1.73 15.73 -18.86
N TYR A 678 -2.83 16.27 -18.32
CA TYR A 678 -3.00 16.49 -16.88
C TYR A 678 -3.04 15.16 -16.10
N LEU A 679 -3.85 14.20 -16.54
CA LEU A 679 -4.02 12.90 -15.87
C LEU A 679 -2.76 12.04 -15.92
N HIS A 680 -1.97 12.14 -16.99
CA HIS A 680 -0.66 11.49 -17.08
C HIS A 680 0.26 11.97 -15.95
N SER A 681 0.45 13.28 -15.82
CA SER A 681 1.33 13.86 -14.80
C SER A 681 0.87 13.60 -13.37
N ASN A 682 -0.44 13.65 -13.13
CA ASN A 682 -1.01 13.62 -11.78
C ASN A 682 -1.41 12.23 -11.29
N CYS A 683 -1.78 11.32 -12.18
CA CYS A 683 -2.41 10.06 -11.82
C CYS A 683 -1.69 8.81 -12.36
N SER A 684 -0.98 8.88 -13.49
CA SER A 684 -0.34 7.69 -14.09
C SER A 684 0.81 7.10 -13.25
N ASN A 685 1.40 7.90 -12.35
CA ASN A 685 2.44 7.45 -11.40
C ASN A 685 2.00 6.24 -10.55
N CYS A 686 0.69 6.12 -10.28
CA CYS A 686 0.09 4.98 -9.58
C CYS A 686 -0.85 4.14 -10.48
N HIS A 687 -1.52 4.78 -11.46
CA HIS A 687 -2.45 4.14 -12.40
C HIS A 687 -1.80 3.99 -13.79
N ARG A 688 -0.94 2.98 -13.92
CA ARG A 688 -0.33 2.49 -15.17
C ARG A 688 -0.09 0.98 -15.02
N PRO A 689 0.23 0.23 -16.09
CA PRO A 689 0.62 -1.18 -15.96
C PRO A 689 1.77 -1.36 -14.96
N GLY A 690 1.62 -2.26 -13.99
CA GLY A 690 2.56 -2.45 -12.87
C GLY A 690 2.55 -1.35 -11.79
N GLY A 691 1.61 -0.40 -11.87
CA GLY A 691 1.42 0.65 -10.86
C GLY A 691 0.77 0.16 -9.56
N THR A 692 0.76 1.03 -8.55
CA THR A 692 0.36 0.71 -7.17
C THR A 692 -1.12 0.99 -6.83
N ALA A 693 -1.91 1.50 -7.77
CA ALA A 693 -3.33 1.74 -7.53
C ALA A 693 -4.17 0.45 -7.69
N ARG A 694 -4.92 0.05 -6.66
CA ARG A 694 -5.92 -1.03 -6.79
C ARG A 694 -7.05 -0.61 -7.73
N GLY A 695 -7.06 -1.22 -8.92
CA GLY A 695 -8.00 -0.95 -10.03
C GLY A 695 -7.24 -0.75 -11.34
N ASN A 696 -7.54 -1.58 -12.34
CA ASN A 696 -6.69 -1.78 -13.54
C ASN A 696 -6.87 -0.69 -14.61
N PHE A 697 -6.73 0.57 -14.18
CA PHE A 697 -6.85 1.77 -15.00
C PHE A 697 -5.47 2.31 -15.40
N ASP A 698 -5.37 2.85 -16.60
CA ASP A 698 -4.12 3.39 -17.15
C ASP A 698 -4.32 4.83 -17.64
N PHE A 699 -3.69 5.78 -16.96
CA PHE A 699 -3.78 7.21 -17.29
C PHE A 699 -2.57 7.72 -18.09
N LEU A 700 -1.74 6.85 -18.67
CA LEU A 700 -0.63 7.27 -19.53
C LEU A 700 -1.12 8.07 -20.76
N TYR A 701 -0.35 9.09 -21.16
CA TYR A 701 -0.67 9.91 -22.33
C TYR A 701 -0.69 9.11 -23.66
N ALA A 702 0.00 7.97 -23.72
CA ALA A 702 -0.09 7.05 -24.86
C ALA A 702 -1.42 6.26 -24.93
N SER A 703 -2.06 6.00 -23.79
CA SER A 703 -3.12 4.99 -23.66
C SER A 703 -4.51 5.55 -24.01
N THR A 704 -5.09 5.05 -25.10
CA THR A 704 -6.40 5.48 -25.63
C THR A 704 -7.52 5.39 -24.60
N LEU A 705 -8.63 6.12 -24.80
CA LEU A 705 -9.77 6.08 -23.88
C LEU A 705 -10.32 4.63 -23.66
N ALA A 706 -10.21 3.74 -24.65
CA ALA A 706 -10.46 2.31 -24.47
C ALA A 706 -9.35 1.62 -23.64
N GLY A 707 -8.07 1.76 -24.02
CA GLY A 707 -6.93 1.13 -23.34
C GLY A 707 -6.74 1.58 -21.88
N SER A 708 -7.16 2.80 -21.55
CA SER A 708 -7.21 3.33 -20.18
C SER A 708 -8.17 2.55 -19.27
N ARG A 709 -9.14 1.83 -19.86
CA ARG A 709 -10.14 0.96 -19.21
C ARG A 709 -11.01 1.66 -18.15
N MET A 710 -11.10 3.00 -18.20
CA MET A 710 -11.85 3.80 -17.23
C MET A 710 -13.27 4.17 -17.69
N CYS A 711 -13.53 4.22 -19.01
CA CYS A 711 -14.81 4.69 -19.53
C CYS A 711 -15.92 3.64 -19.28
N GLY A 712 -17.02 4.05 -18.63
CA GLY A 712 -18.15 3.18 -18.29
C GLY A 712 -17.84 2.12 -17.21
N ALA A 713 -16.58 2.02 -16.78
CA ALA A 713 -16.10 1.02 -15.85
C ALA A 713 -16.73 1.18 -14.46
N THR A 714 -17.11 0.06 -13.86
CA THR A 714 -17.63 0.02 -12.48
C THR A 714 -16.48 0.32 -11.49
N PRO A 715 -16.72 1.14 -10.46
CA PRO A 715 -15.75 1.38 -9.39
C PRO A 715 -15.34 0.11 -8.64
N VAL A 716 -14.06 0.02 -8.26
CA VAL A 716 -13.49 -1.12 -7.50
C VAL A 716 -12.81 -0.70 -6.19
N ALA A 717 -13.08 0.53 -5.72
CA ALA A 717 -12.50 1.09 -4.50
C ALA A 717 -13.49 2.02 -3.76
N GLY A 718 -14.78 1.68 -3.80
CA GLY A 718 -15.89 2.53 -3.35
C GLY A 718 -16.28 3.63 -4.35
N ASP A 719 -17.52 4.10 -4.21
CA ASP A 719 -18.23 5.05 -5.09
C ASP A 719 -18.39 6.47 -4.51
N LEU A 720 -17.79 6.74 -3.35
CA LEU A 720 -18.00 7.96 -2.54
C LEU A 720 -19.47 8.18 -2.11
N GLY A 721 -20.32 7.14 -2.15
CA GLY A 721 -21.76 7.23 -1.91
C GLY A 721 -22.59 7.71 -3.11
N VAL A 722 -21.99 7.79 -4.30
CA VAL A 722 -22.69 8.24 -5.53
C VAL A 722 -23.25 7.03 -6.27
N ALA A 723 -24.52 6.73 -6.01
CA ALA A 723 -25.22 5.59 -6.60
C ALA A 723 -25.13 5.57 -8.13
N GLY A 724 -24.71 4.42 -8.68
CA GLY A 724 -24.55 4.21 -10.12
C GLY A 724 -23.32 4.88 -10.75
N ALA A 725 -22.43 5.50 -9.95
CA ALA A 725 -21.22 6.14 -10.46
C ALA A 725 -20.33 5.17 -11.27
N LYS A 726 -19.67 5.72 -12.28
CA LYS A 726 -18.62 5.05 -13.06
C LYS A 726 -17.28 5.69 -12.76
N VAL A 727 -16.18 5.01 -13.11
CA VAL A 727 -14.84 5.61 -13.02
C VAL A 727 -14.77 6.86 -13.91
N LEU A 728 -15.29 6.75 -15.13
CA LEU A 728 -15.72 7.86 -15.99
C LEU A 728 -17.09 7.54 -16.60
N ASP A 729 -18.07 8.41 -16.42
CA ASP A 729 -19.42 8.35 -17.02
C ASP A 729 -19.54 9.44 -18.10
N PRO A 730 -19.61 9.09 -19.40
CA PRO A 730 -19.69 10.06 -20.49
C PRO A 730 -20.80 11.11 -20.27
N SER A 731 -20.50 12.36 -20.64
CA SER A 731 -21.30 13.58 -20.44
C SER A 731 -21.52 14.02 -18.99
N LYS A 732 -21.20 13.22 -17.96
CA LYS A 732 -21.61 13.46 -16.57
C LYS A 732 -20.43 13.44 -15.58
N PRO A 733 -19.81 14.59 -15.29
CA PRO A 733 -18.79 14.68 -14.23
C PRO A 733 -19.33 14.35 -12.83
N ALA A 734 -20.62 14.57 -12.59
CA ALA A 734 -21.29 14.34 -11.30
C ALA A 734 -21.44 12.85 -10.92
N THR A 735 -21.37 11.93 -11.89
CA THR A 735 -21.36 10.47 -11.69
C THR A 735 -20.01 9.83 -12.07
N SER A 736 -18.99 10.65 -12.32
CA SER A 736 -17.64 10.21 -12.69
C SER A 736 -16.69 10.29 -11.50
N LEU A 737 -16.27 9.14 -10.95
CA LEU A 737 -15.36 9.11 -9.81
C LEU A 737 -14.02 9.77 -10.07
N LEU A 738 -13.54 9.82 -11.30
CA LEU A 738 -12.34 10.56 -11.67
C LEU A 738 -12.46 12.04 -11.28
N SER A 739 -13.58 12.68 -11.66
CA SER A 739 -13.92 14.07 -11.30
C SER A 739 -14.15 14.23 -9.80
N LEU A 740 -14.88 13.29 -9.18
CA LEU A 740 -15.29 13.39 -7.77
C LEU A 740 -14.09 13.19 -6.82
N ARG A 741 -13.17 12.26 -7.12
CA ARG A 741 -11.98 11.99 -6.29
C ARG A 741 -10.94 13.10 -6.35
N MET A 742 -10.88 13.87 -7.44
CA MET A 742 -10.07 15.09 -7.49
C MET A 742 -10.58 16.19 -6.55
N ARG A 743 -11.88 16.16 -6.23
CA ARG A 743 -12.56 17.14 -5.35
C ARG A 743 -12.78 16.64 -3.91
N ALA A 744 -12.71 15.33 -3.69
CA ALA A 744 -13.07 14.68 -2.43
C ALA A 744 -12.28 15.20 -1.20
N PRO A 745 -12.84 15.08 0.02
CA PRO A 745 -12.08 15.26 1.25
C PRO A 745 -10.95 14.21 1.36
N ALA A 746 -10.11 14.31 2.40
CA ALA A 746 -8.92 13.46 2.55
C ALA A 746 -9.21 11.95 2.45
N ALA A 747 -10.38 11.49 2.92
CA ALA A 747 -10.86 10.13 2.68
C ALA A 747 -11.35 9.98 1.22
N GLY A 748 -10.62 9.21 0.41
CA GLY A 748 -10.99 8.85 -0.96
C GLY A 748 -10.39 9.74 -2.07
N ARG A 749 -9.72 10.85 -1.72
CA ARG A 749 -9.06 11.77 -2.65
C ARG A 749 -8.01 11.10 -3.54
N MET A 750 -7.92 11.56 -4.78
CA MET A 750 -6.82 11.28 -5.70
C MET A 750 -6.26 12.60 -6.27
N PRO A 751 -4.92 12.83 -6.27
CA PRO A 751 -3.88 11.99 -5.68
C PRO A 751 -3.89 12.03 -4.13
N PRO A 752 -3.68 10.89 -3.43
CA PRO A 752 -3.76 10.80 -1.97
C PRO A 752 -2.47 11.26 -1.26
N LEU A 753 -1.53 11.86 -2.00
CA LEU A 753 -0.16 12.13 -1.59
C LEU A 753 0.27 13.52 -2.04
N ALA A 754 0.99 14.22 -1.16
CA ALA A 754 1.52 15.58 -1.39
C ALA A 754 0.47 16.62 -1.83
N THR A 755 -0.83 16.35 -1.62
CA THR A 755 -1.93 17.30 -1.82
C THR A 755 -2.86 17.32 -0.61
N ARG A 756 -3.38 18.51 -0.28
CA ARG A 756 -4.45 18.79 0.69
C ARG A 756 -5.46 19.79 0.12
N GLN A 757 -5.15 20.49 -0.96
CA GLN A 757 -6.04 21.39 -1.69
C GLN A 757 -6.55 20.74 -2.97
N VAL A 758 -7.75 21.14 -3.42
CA VAL A 758 -8.32 20.71 -4.71
C VAL A 758 -7.66 21.53 -5.81
N ASP A 759 -7.13 20.87 -6.84
CA ASP A 759 -6.73 21.55 -8.08
C ASP A 759 -7.99 21.93 -8.86
N ALA A 760 -8.45 23.17 -8.67
CA ALA A 760 -9.68 23.65 -9.30
C ALA A 760 -9.57 23.68 -10.84
N GLN A 761 -8.41 24.05 -11.38
CA GLN A 761 -8.21 24.14 -12.83
C GLN A 761 -8.10 22.74 -13.46
N GLY A 762 -7.35 21.84 -12.83
CA GLY A 762 -7.27 20.43 -13.22
C GLY A 762 -8.62 19.73 -13.16
N ALA A 763 -9.40 19.97 -12.10
CA ALA A 763 -10.72 19.38 -11.93
C ALA A 763 -11.74 19.93 -12.93
N LEU A 764 -11.69 21.22 -13.27
CA LEU A 764 -12.53 21.80 -14.35
C LEU A 764 -12.14 21.26 -15.73
N LEU A 765 -10.84 21.14 -16.02
CA LEU A 765 -10.34 20.57 -17.28
C LEU A 765 -10.81 19.12 -17.51
N VAL A 766 -10.77 18.30 -16.47
CA VAL A 766 -11.24 16.90 -16.52
C VAL A 766 -12.77 16.85 -16.63
N ASP A 767 -13.50 17.72 -15.93
CA ASP A 767 -14.95 17.86 -16.08
C ASP A 767 -15.37 18.22 -17.50
N ASP A 768 -14.76 19.26 -18.08
CA ASP A 768 -15.08 19.74 -19.42
C ASP A 768 -14.84 18.64 -20.45
N TRP A 769 -13.73 17.88 -20.31
CA TRP A 769 -13.48 16.72 -21.14
C TRP A 769 -14.56 15.64 -20.96
N ILE A 770 -14.95 15.30 -19.73
CA ILE A 770 -16.03 14.33 -19.47
C ILE A 770 -17.35 14.80 -20.10
N ARG A 771 -17.69 16.09 -20.02
CA ARG A 771 -18.88 16.67 -20.69
C ARG A 771 -18.81 16.58 -22.21
N SER A 772 -17.62 16.58 -22.81
CA SER A 772 -17.42 16.44 -24.27
C SER A 772 -17.55 15.01 -24.80
N LEU A 773 -17.50 13.99 -23.93
CA LEU A 773 -17.62 12.58 -24.31
C LEU A 773 -19.10 12.17 -24.40
N ALA A 774 -19.57 11.81 -25.60
CA ALA A 774 -20.96 11.39 -25.81
C ALA A 774 -21.21 9.91 -25.43
N THR A 775 -20.26 9.03 -25.73
CA THR A 775 -20.29 7.60 -25.40
C THR A 775 -18.88 7.13 -25.06
N CYS A 776 -18.75 5.92 -24.51
CA CYS A 776 -17.46 5.24 -24.51
C CYS A 776 -17.11 4.72 -25.91
N PRO A 777 -15.82 4.61 -26.25
CA PRO A 777 -15.37 3.79 -27.38
C PRO A 777 -15.65 2.29 -27.09
N PRO A 778 -15.79 1.47 -28.15
CA PRO A 778 -15.85 0.01 -28.02
C PRO A 778 -14.50 -0.61 -27.63
#